data_AF-A0A226DD93-F1
#
_entry.id   AF-A0A226DD93-F1
#
_cell.length_a   1.000
_cell.length_b   1.000
_cell.length_c   1.000
_cell.angle_alpha   90.00
_cell.angle_beta   90.00
_cell.angle_gamma   90.00
#
_symmetry.space_group_name_H-M   'P 1'
#
loop_
_entity.id
_entity.type
_entity.pdbx_description
1 polymer ?
#
loop_
_entity_poly.entity_id
_entity_poly.type
_entity_poly.pdbx_seq_one_letter_code
_entity_poly.pdbx_strand_id
1 'polypeptide(L)'
;MEDERGVEESEEIGGVTQPFVGMEMSSNEPMNSSIGGHSSTNDCSSTAMGSIQKSALVDIFKSGDLDFCCKAIKKIVGASMKPNLSDEEEQKFRDLVCNEKSTFKALWQKANRMTDRFTQRHGTYLQSTFDLPTELRATSGMGVVGRPAVEYSALGVRRKRTKEKELSELLIDEPRDKILKSVTRALEGDDPKDKDLRAIIKELLKSPTRPSKIREKLKAATPSPMSIEEAVSLMIDSRMPVSTYEMLKRSADAHDFSLYPPYYLLRKYRKDFCRPAEQLELSDTLASVSLQALLDHTVDRIFKLQQEPLLQFAEKLKNSTLKLQLIASWGFDGSTGQSQYKQRLNANENATDSGIFVTTMIPLQLQTEEGKIVWRNQAPQSVRFCRPLRIQFLKETEDSIHAERNWVDSQIRNLVAHSITESGISASIKYSLHLTVIDGKVLSILSGASSHQVCPICGATPSEFNVLNRPLKPIPDCNLQYGISPLHAWIRFLEFCLHLSYRNVDGIKTWRVKGGDKNPQLNERKRKIQEALWEKLSLRVDFPKPGGAGSSNDGNTARRAFSIENQVVFAEILGIELWLVQDLHVILCVISSSLPVDSKKFGEFCRPLADRYVKAYPWFYMPATLHKILIHGEQIISRSALPMGMLSEQAGESRNKLYRQDREMHARKTSRKENLLDVFNRAMDSSDPFISELSMSQRREKSKKLPLPSAAIALLQAPDDPNPELPARQLYSEEDDDSEIESFKEVDGALDDVELVTEQIEADE
;
A
#
# COMPACT_ATOMS: atom_id res chain seq x y z
N MET A 1 9.97 -10.03 51.93
CA MET A 1 8.95 -9.13 52.48
C MET A 1 8.08 -8.75 51.30
N GLU A 2 7.28 -9.74 50.87
CA GLU A 2 5.81 -9.81 51.04
C GLU A 2 5.14 -8.98 49.92
N ASP A 3 4.28 -9.50 49.05
CA ASP A 3 3.53 -10.75 49.09
C ASP A 3 3.06 -11.17 47.69
N GLU A 4 3.02 -12.48 47.48
CA GLU A 4 2.43 -13.20 46.34
C GLU A 4 0.89 -13.24 46.44
N ARG A 5 0.21 -13.40 45.30
CA ARG A 5 -0.98 -14.27 45.16
C ARG A 5 -1.43 -14.37 43.69
N GLY A 6 -1.25 -15.57 43.12
CA GLY A 6 -2.03 -16.06 41.99
C GLY A 6 -3.29 -16.78 42.48
N VAL A 7 -4.27 -16.92 41.59
CA VAL A 7 -5.34 -17.93 41.66
C VAL A 7 -5.65 -18.39 40.24
N GLU A 8 -5.41 -19.67 40.00
CA GLU A 8 -5.97 -20.50 38.92
C GLU A 8 -7.43 -20.85 39.27
N GLU A 9 -8.30 -20.98 38.27
CA GLU A 9 -9.37 -21.98 38.30
C GLU A 9 -9.80 -22.37 36.87
N SER A 10 -10.01 -23.66 36.70
CA SER A 10 -10.09 -24.44 35.46
C SER A 10 -11.41 -25.23 35.40
N GLU A 11 -11.92 -25.44 34.17
CA GLU A 11 -12.77 -26.57 33.68
C GLU A 11 -14.20 -26.73 34.30
N GLU A 12 -15.29 -27.00 33.57
CA GLU A 12 -15.60 -28.18 32.75
C GLU A 12 -16.74 -27.88 31.70
N ILE A 13 -16.62 -28.29 30.42
CA ILE A 13 -17.10 -29.52 29.71
C ILE A 13 -18.52 -29.48 29.10
N GLY A 14 -18.57 -29.81 27.80
CA GLY A 14 -19.72 -30.34 27.03
C GLY A 14 -19.71 -29.84 25.58
N GLY A 15 -18.99 -30.43 24.61
CA GLY A 15 -19.37 -31.64 23.85
C GLY A 15 -20.53 -31.34 22.88
N VAL A 16 -20.58 -31.65 21.58
CA VAL A 16 -20.03 -32.76 20.78
C VAL A 16 -20.25 -32.47 19.27
N THR A 17 -19.31 -32.88 18.41
CA THR A 17 -19.38 -33.29 16.97
C THR A 17 -19.66 -32.33 15.78
N GLN A 18 -18.69 -32.35 14.83
CA GLN A 18 -18.76 -32.10 13.37
C GLN A 18 -19.53 -33.25 12.63
N PRO A 19 -19.63 -33.40 11.27
CA PRO A 19 -18.94 -32.70 10.14
C PRO A 19 -19.65 -32.51 8.75
N PHE A 20 -18.99 -31.70 7.89
CA PHE A 20 -18.73 -31.83 6.43
C PHE A 20 -19.79 -31.64 5.29
N VAL A 21 -19.26 -31.06 4.18
CA VAL A 21 -19.54 -31.12 2.71
C VAL A 21 -20.51 -30.12 2.02
N GLY A 22 -19.99 -29.44 0.97
CA GLY A 22 -20.68 -29.23 -0.33
C GLY A 22 -20.66 -27.78 -0.89
N MET A 23 -19.70 -27.43 -1.76
CA MET A 23 -19.83 -27.20 -3.23
C MET A 23 -20.78 -26.05 -3.65
N GLU A 24 -20.24 -24.96 -4.23
CA GLU A 24 -20.28 -24.61 -5.69
C GLU A 24 -21.69 -24.20 -6.19
N MET A 25 -21.98 -23.28 -7.11
CA MET A 25 -21.25 -22.48 -8.09
C MET A 25 -22.27 -21.49 -8.73
N SER A 26 -21.79 -20.32 -9.16
CA SER A 26 -22.18 -19.54 -10.35
C SER A 26 -23.65 -19.35 -10.81
N SER A 27 -23.95 -18.09 -11.17
CA SER A 27 -24.34 -17.64 -12.54
C SER A 27 -25.65 -16.84 -12.68
N ASN A 28 -25.44 -15.61 -13.17
CA ASN A 28 -26.09 -14.93 -14.30
C ASN A 28 -27.62 -14.82 -14.39
N GLU A 29 -28.05 -13.55 -14.49
CA GLU A 29 -29.26 -13.10 -15.17
C GLU A 29 -29.31 -13.60 -16.64
N PRO A 30 -30.48 -13.62 -17.30
CA PRO A 30 -30.86 -12.42 -18.06
C PRO A 30 -32.37 -12.12 -18.22
N MET A 31 -32.60 -10.82 -18.45
CA MET A 31 -33.56 -10.14 -19.35
C MET A 31 -34.64 -10.90 -20.15
N ASN A 32 -35.84 -10.28 -20.13
CA ASN A 32 -36.77 -9.98 -21.23
C ASN A 32 -36.91 -10.94 -22.42
N SER A 33 -38.16 -11.34 -22.72
CA SER A 33 -38.89 -10.76 -23.87
C SER A 33 -40.32 -11.29 -24.00
N SER A 34 -41.16 -10.38 -24.47
CA SER A 34 -42.58 -10.46 -24.81
C SER A 34 -42.95 -11.56 -25.82
N ILE A 35 -44.22 -11.96 -25.83
CA ILE A 35 -45.11 -12.00 -27.02
C ILE A 35 -46.54 -12.31 -26.53
N GLY A 36 -47.51 -11.51 -26.99
CA GLY A 36 -48.93 -11.62 -26.65
C GLY A 36 -49.71 -12.61 -27.53
N GLY A 37 -50.98 -12.83 -27.15
CA GLY A 37 -51.95 -13.59 -27.94
C GLY A 37 -53.33 -13.59 -27.28
N HIS A 38 -54.30 -13.02 -27.97
CA HIS A 38 -55.68 -12.73 -27.56
C HIS A 38 -56.65 -13.94 -27.60
N SER A 39 -57.79 -13.73 -26.90
CA SER A 39 -59.15 -14.24 -27.18
C SER A 39 -59.43 -15.70 -26.84
N SER A 40 -60.63 -16.14 -26.44
CA SER A 40 -61.85 -15.53 -25.91
C SER A 40 -62.75 -16.71 -25.52
N THR A 41 -63.54 -16.49 -24.49
CA THR A 41 -64.67 -17.29 -23.97
C THR A 41 -65.55 -18.00 -25.01
N ASN A 42 -66.08 -19.17 -24.66
CA ASN A 42 -67.47 -19.54 -24.97
C ASN A 42 -68.06 -20.54 -23.96
N ASP A 43 -69.23 -20.15 -23.46
CA ASP A 43 -70.12 -20.79 -22.49
C ASP A 43 -71.08 -21.83 -23.12
N CYS A 44 -71.94 -22.40 -22.24
CA CYS A 44 -73.19 -23.18 -22.43
C CYS A 44 -73.05 -24.72 -22.31
N SER A 45 -73.94 -25.49 -21.64
CA SER A 45 -75.28 -25.22 -21.10
C SER A 45 -75.69 -26.25 -20.02
N SER A 46 -76.73 -25.88 -19.26
CA SER A 46 -77.34 -26.52 -18.08
C SER A 46 -77.92 -27.94 -18.28
N THR A 47 -77.65 -28.87 -17.35
CA THR A 47 -78.42 -30.12 -17.16
C THR A 47 -79.00 -30.16 -15.73
N ALA A 48 -80.25 -30.61 -15.60
CA ALA A 48 -81.03 -30.61 -14.36
C ALA A 48 -80.33 -31.34 -13.19
N MET A 49 -80.57 -30.88 -11.95
CA MET A 49 -79.84 -31.31 -10.74
C MET A 49 -79.72 -32.83 -10.60
N GLY A 50 -78.50 -33.34 -10.77
CA GLY A 50 -78.14 -34.74 -10.48
C GLY A 50 -78.30 -35.75 -11.64
N SER A 51 -78.48 -35.30 -12.89
CA SER A 51 -78.57 -36.18 -14.07
C SER A 51 -77.50 -35.84 -15.12
N ILE A 52 -76.82 -36.86 -15.67
CA ILE A 52 -75.79 -36.70 -16.72
C ILE A 52 -76.23 -37.46 -17.97
N GLN A 53 -76.20 -36.80 -19.13
CA GLN A 53 -76.36 -37.50 -20.41
C GLN A 53 -75.23 -38.54 -20.61
N LYS A 54 -75.58 -39.80 -20.90
CA LYS A 54 -74.58 -40.88 -20.98
C LYS A 54 -73.55 -40.70 -22.09
N SER A 55 -73.87 -39.89 -23.11
CA SER A 55 -72.90 -39.44 -24.12
C SER A 55 -71.67 -38.74 -23.54
N ALA A 56 -71.83 -37.96 -22.48
CA ALA A 56 -70.71 -37.28 -21.80
C ALA A 56 -69.81 -38.25 -21.00
N LEU A 57 -70.29 -39.46 -20.71
CA LEU A 57 -69.54 -40.46 -19.92
C LEU A 57 -68.69 -41.40 -20.79
N VAL A 58 -68.86 -41.38 -22.12
CA VAL A 58 -68.20 -42.31 -23.04
C VAL A 58 -66.68 -42.25 -22.92
N ASP A 59 -66.09 -41.06 -22.98
CA ASP A 59 -64.63 -40.92 -22.96
C ASP A 59 -64.05 -41.20 -21.57
N ILE A 60 -64.81 -40.90 -20.51
CA ILE A 60 -64.46 -41.23 -19.11
C ILE A 60 -64.40 -42.76 -18.95
N PHE A 61 -65.39 -43.49 -19.49
CA PHE A 61 -65.45 -44.95 -19.36
C PHE A 61 -64.51 -45.71 -20.32
N LYS A 62 -64.08 -45.11 -21.43
CA LYS A 62 -63.05 -45.68 -22.32
C LYS A 62 -61.68 -45.74 -21.66
N SER A 63 -61.30 -44.71 -20.90
CA SER A 63 -59.89 -44.42 -20.60
C SER A 63 -59.48 -44.56 -19.13
N GLY A 64 -60.42 -44.66 -18.18
CA GLY A 64 -60.10 -44.75 -16.74
C GLY A 64 -60.26 -46.12 -16.10
N ASP A 65 -59.60 -46.36 -14.97
CA ASP A 65 -59.98 -47.40 -13.99
C ASP A 65 -61.24 -46.98 -13.21
N LEU A 66 -61.78 -47.83 -12.32
CA LEU A 66 -63.03 -47.49 -11.63
C LEU A 66 -62.89 -46.24 -10.73
N ASP A 67 -61.75 -46.09 -10.07
CA ASP A 67 -61.49 -44.98 -9.15
C ASP A 67 -61.43 -43.63 -9.88
N PHE A 68 -60.76 -43.60 -11.03
CA PHE A 68 -60.75 -42.46 -11.92
C PHE A 68 -62.16 -42.10 -12.39
N CYS A 69 -62.95 -43.09 -12.83
CA CYS A 69 -64.33 -42.83 -13.27
C CYS A 69 -65.19 -42.26 -12.14
N CYS A 70 -65.07 -42.79 -10.92
CA CYS A 70 -65.78 -42.25 -9.76
C CYS A 70 -65.37 -40.80 -9.46
N LYS A 71 -64.07 -40.49 -9.44
CA LYS A 71 -63.57 -39.11 -9.24
C LYS A 71 -64.02 -38.15 -10.33
N ALA A 72 -63.97 -38.57 -11.60
CA ALA A 72 -64.39 -37.74 -12.73
C ALA A 72 -65.91 -37.47 -12.70
N ILE A 73 -66.72 -38.50 -12.46
CA ILE A 73 -68.18 -38.34 -12.37
C ILE A 73 -68.54 -37.48 -11.15
N LYS A 74 -67.91 -37.69 -9.99
CA LYS A 74 -68.09 -36.82 -8.81
C LYS A 74 -67.76 -35.36 -9.10
N LYS A 75 -66.73 -35.09 -9.90
CA LYS A 75 -66.40 -33.71 -10.30
C LYS A 75 -67.50 -33.09 -11.16
N ILE A 76 -68.17 -33.89 -12.01
CA ILE A 76 -69.28 -33.43 -12.87
C ILE A 76 -70.54 -33.17 -12.04
N VAL A 77 -70.94 -34.10 -11.17
CA VAL A 77 -72.16 -33.96 -10.34
C VAL A 77 -71.93 -33.30 -8.99
N GLY A 78 -70.73 -32.83 -8.70
CA GLY A 78 -70.33 -32.36 -7.36
C GLY A 78 -71.22 -31.26 -6.78
N ALA A 79 -71.77 -30.38 -7.62
CA ALA A 79 -72.72 -29.35 -7.19
C ALA A 79 -74.12 -29.90 -6.84
N SER A 80 -74.48 -31.08 -7.36
CA SER A 80 -75.76 -31.75 -7.13
C SER A 80 -75.66 -32.93 -6.14
N MET A 81 -74.44 -33.30 -5.71
CA MET A 81 -74.17 -34.43 -4.82
C MET A 81 -73.95 -33.95 -3.37
N LYS A 82 -74.43 -34.71 -2.39
CA LYS A 82 -74.27 -34.42 -0.96
C LYS A 82 -72.77 -34.25 -0.62
N PRO A 83 -72.36 -33.16 0.06
CA PRO A 83 -70.95 -32.80 0.21
C PRO A 83 -70.14 -33.76 1.09
N ASN A 84 -70.78 -34.44 2.06
CA ASN A 84 -70.17 -35.43 2.93
C ASN A 84 -70.99 -36.73 2.89
N LEU A 85 -70.52 -37.70 2.11
CA LEU A 85 -71.12 -39.04 2.00
C LEU A 85 -70.60 -39.92 3.14
N SER A 86 -71.47 -40.75 3.73
CA SER A 86 -71.01 -41.83 4.61
C SER A 86 -70.27 -42.90 3.80
N ASP A 87 -69.48 -43.76 4.45
CA ASP A 87 -68.77 -44.85 3.76
C ASP A 87 -69.73 -45.80 3.00
N GLU A 88 -70.95 -45.99 3.52
CA GLU A 88 -72.00 -46.77 2.85
C GLU A 88 -72.56 -46.04 1.61
N GLU A 89 -72.78 -44.72 1.69
CA GLU A 89 -73.22 -43.89 0.56
C GLU A 89 -72.15 -43.80 -0.53
N GLU A 90 -70.88 -43.72 -0.12
CA GLU A 90 -69.71 -43.74 -0.97
C GLU A 90 -69.61 -45.07 -1.75
N GLN A 91 -69.80 -46.19 -1.04
CA GLN A 91 -69.80 -47.51 -1.66
C GLN A 91 -70.97 -47.68 -2.63
N LYS A 92 -72.19 -47.23 -2.26
CA LYS A 92 -73.35 -47.22 -3.17
C LYS A 92 -73.08 -46.43 -4.45
N PHE A 93 -72.46 -45.26 -4.35
CA PHE A 93 -72.09 -44.47 -5.53
C PHE A 93 -71.07 -45.22 -6.40
N ARG A 94 -70.07 -45.83 -5.78
CA ARG A 94 -69.05 -46.61 -6.48
C ARG A 94 -69.66 -47.81 -7.22
N ASP A 95 -70.61 -48.50 -6.61
CA ASP A 95 -71.33 -49.62 -7.21
C ASP A 95 -72.20 -49.17 -8.38
N LEU A 96 -72.87 -48.02 -8.27
CA LEU A 96 -73.66 -47.43 -9.36
C LEU A 96 -72.77 -47.12 -10.58
N VAL A 97 -71.63 -46.48 -10.37
CA VAL A 97 -70.66 -46.19 -11.44
C VAL A 97 -70.07 -47.48 -12.01
N CYS A 98 -69.81 -48.49 -11.19
CA CYS A 98 -69.30 -49.79 -11.62
C CYS A 98 -70.30 -50.51 -12.53
N ASN A 99 -71.59 -50.52 -12.17
CA ASN A 99 -72.65 -51.13 -12.95
C ASN A 99 -72.85 -50.43 -14.30
N GLU A 100 -72.86 -49.09 -14.31
CA GLU A 100 -72.99 -48.33 -15.55
C GLU A 100 -71.77 -48.53 -16.46
N LYS A 101 -70.55 -48.50 -15.90
CA LYS A 101 -69.31 -48.75 -16.65
C LYS A 101 -69.27 -50.17 -17.22
N SER A 102 -69.77 -51.16 -16.49
CA SER A 102 -69.85 -52.54 -16.96
C SER A 102 -70.85 -52.67 -18.11
N THR A 103 -72.00 -52.00 -18.00
CA THR A 103 -73.00 -51.91 -19.08
C THR A 103 -72.40 -51.26 -20.33
N PHE A 104 -71.72 -50.12 -20.17
CA PHE A 104 -70.99 -49.45 -21.25
C PHE A 104 -69.95 -50.39 -21.89
N LYS A 105 -69.10 -51.06 -21.10
CA LYS A 105 -68.06 -51.95 -21.64
C LYS A 105 -68.65 -53.11 -22.45
N ALA A 106 -69.76 -53.70 -22.02
CA ALA A 106 -70.44 -54.76 -22.75
C ALA A 106 -70.97 -54.27 -24.10
N LEU A 107 -71.61 -53.10 -24.12
CA LEU A 107 -72.09 -52.47 -25.37
C LEU A 107 -70.93 -52.02 -26.27
N TRP A 108 -69.86 -51.49 -25.68
CA TRP A 108 -68.65 -51.07 -26.38
C TRP A 108 -67.96 -52.25 -27.06
N GLN A 109 -67.91 -53.41 -26.41
CA GLN A 109 -67.43 -54.65 -27.02
C GLN A 109 -68.33 -55.11 -28.17
N LYS A 110 -69.66 -55.06 -28.04
CA LYS A 110 -70.59 -55.38 -29.14
C LYS A 110 -70.48 -54.44 -30.35
N ALA A 111 -70.01 -53.21 -30.12
CA ALA A 111 -69.69 -52.25 -31.16
C ALA A 111 -68.25 -52.40 -31.72
N ASN A 112 -67.53 -53.48 -31.36
CA ASN A 112 -66.13 -53.72 -31.71
C ASN A 112 -65.18 -52.59 -31.27
N ARG A 113 -65.50 -51.90 -30.17
CA ARG A 113 -64.68 -50.82 -29.61
C ARG A 113 -64.39 -49.67 -30.57
N MET A 114 -65.29 -49.43 -31.54
CA MET A 114 -65.18 -48.36 -32.53
C MET A 114 -66.22 -47.28 -32.23
N THR A 115 -65.77 -46.02 -32.09
CA THR A 115 -66.63 -44.90 -31.64
C THR A 115 -67.82 -44.69 -32.58
N ASP A 116 -67.58 -44.64 -33.89
CA ASP A 116 -68.63 -44.37 -34.87
C ASP A 116 -69.70 -45.47 -34.87
N ARG A 117 -69.29 -46.74 -34.74
CA ARG A 117 -70.22 -47.88 -34.68
C ARG A 117 -71.03 -47.89 -33.39
N PHE A 118 -70.43 -47.49 -32.26
CA PHE A 118 -71.12 -47.42 -30.99
C PHE A 118 -72.21 -46.34 -31.01
N THR A 119 -71.88 -45.15 -31.52
CA THR A 119 -72.83 -44.04 -31.64
C THR A 119 -73.99 -44.41 -32.57
N GLN A 120 -73.73 -45.12 -33.68
CA GLN A 120 -74.75 -45.51 -34.63
C GLN A 120 -75.66 -46.65 -34.13
N ARG A 121 -75.12 -47.65 -33.41
CA ARG A 121 -75.90 -48.82 -32.94
C ARG A 121 -76.56 -48.65 -31.57
N HIS A 122 -76.00 -47.80 -30.71
CA HIS A 122 -76.46 -47.61 -29.33
C HIS A 122 -76.83 -46.15 -29.03
N GLY A 123 -77.31 -45.41 -30.05
CA GLY A 123 -77.74 -44.02 -29.93
C GLY A 123 -78.81 -43.80 -28.86
N THR A 124 -79.74 -44.75 -28.68
CA THR A 124 -80.76 -44.69 -27.62
C THR A 124 -80.16 -44.77 -26.21
N TYR A 125 -79.10 -45.56 -26.01
CA TYR A 125 -78.35 -45.60 -24.75
C TYR A 125 -77.62 -44.28 -24.50
N LEU A 126 -77.02 -43.68 -25.53
CA LEU A 126 -76.29 -42.42 -25.43
C LEU A 126 -77.19 -41.21 -25.09
N GLN A 127 -78.45 -41.24 -25.54
CA GLN A 127 -79.46 -40.22 -25.25
C GLN A 127 -80.12 -40.39 -23.87
N SER A 128 -79.95 -41.56 -23.24
CA SER A 128 -80.43 -41.80 -21.87
C SER A 128 -79.53 -41.12 -20.83
N THR A 129 -80.04 -41.01 -19.61
CA THR A 129 -79.35 -40.36 -18.50
C THR A 129 -78.78 -41.34 -17.49
N PHE A 130 -77.63 -40.97 -16.92
CA PHE A 130 -77.12 -41.51 -15.68
C PHE A 130 -77.64 -40.62 -14.54
N ASP A 131 -78.53 -41.17 -13.75
CA ASP A 131 -79.23 -40.42 -12.69
C ASP A 131 -78.66 -40.77 -11.32
N LEU A 132 -78.32 -39.74 -10.55
CA LEU A 132 -77.89 -39.92 -9.18
C LEU A 132 -79.11 -40.30 -8.30
N PRO A 133 -79.05 -41.36 -7.49
CA PRO A 133 -80.10 -41.70 -6.53
C PRO A 133 -80.41 -40.51 -5.61
N THR A 134 -81.69 -40.31 -5.28
CA THR A 134 -82.16 -39.15 -4.52
C THR A 134 -81.46 -38.99 -3.17
N GLU A 135 -81.12 -40.11 -2.52
CA GLU A 135 -80.36 -40.17 -1.26
C GLU A 135 -78.97 -39.51 -1.33
N LEU A 136 -78.35 -39.50 -2.52
CA LEU A 136 -77.01 -38.97 -2.73
C LEU A 136 -77.02 -37.51 -3.19
N ARG A 137 -78.20 -36.90 -3.39
CA ARG A 137 -78.31 -35.52 -3.89
C ARG A 137 -78.19 -34.49 -2.76
N ALA A 138 -77.56 -33.36 -3.03
CA ALA A 138 -77.45 -32.26 -2.08
C ALA A 138 -78.82 -31.62 -1.82
N THR A 139 -79.24 -31.51 -0.55
CA THR A 139 -80.40 -30.71 -0.15
C THR A 139 -80.02 -29.24 -0.22
N SER A 140 -80.78 -28.44 -0.98
CA SER A 140 -80.51 -27.02 -1.21
C SER A 140 -80.43 -26.22 0.09
N GLY A 141 -79.20 -25.94 0.55
CA GLY A 141 -78.93 -24.98 1.62
C GLY A 141 -77.62 -25.25 2.35
N MET A 142 -76.56 -24.50 2.00
CA MET A 142 -75.53 -23.91 2.90
C MET A 142 -74.13 -23.77 2.24
N GLY A 143 -73.73 -22.51 1.99
CA GLY A 143 -72.39 -21.91 2.19
C GLY A 143 -71.13 -22.49 1.52
N VAL A 144 -70.57 -21.75 0.54
CA VAL A 144 -69.22 -21.98 0.00
C VAL A 144 -68.16 -21.51 1.02
N VAL A 145 -67.31 -22.42 1.50
CA VAL A 145 -66.18 -22.10 2.40
C VAL A 145 -64.92 -21.81 1.57
N GLY A 146 -64.39 -20.59 1.66
CA GLY A 146 -63.12 -20.18 1.04
C GLY A 146 -61.88 -20.54 1.87
N ARG A 147 -60.70 -20.49 1.22
CA ARG A 147 -59.38 -20.77 1.81
C ARG A 147 -59.09 -19.86 3.04
N PRO A 148 -58.47 -20.37 4.12
CA PRO A 148 -58.20 -19.59 5.33
C PRO A 148 -57.36 -18.33 5.06
N ALA A 149 -57.74 -17.21 5.65
CA ALA A 149 -57.00 -15.95 5.57
C ALA A 149 -55.69 -16.06 6.38
N VAL A 150 -54.56 -15.83 5.72
CA VAL A 150 -53.24 -15.75 6.36
C VAL A 150 -52.90 -14.29 6.66
N GLU A 151 -52.31 -14.05 7.82
CA GLU A 151 -51.88 -12.73 8.28
C GLU A 151 -50.92 -12.05 7.29
N TYR A 152 -51.01 -10.72 7.13
CA TYR A 152 -50.23 -9.97 6.16
C TYR A 152 -48.72 -10.17 6.33
N SER A 153 -48.25 -10.20 7.57
CA SER A 153 -46.85 -10.42 7.96
C SER A 153 -46.28 -11.75 7.41
N ALA A 154 -47.09 -12.80 7.40
CA ALA A 154 -46.74 -14.15 6.96
C ALA A 154 -46.92 -14.40 5.44
N LEU A 155 -47.37 -13.42 4.66
CA LEU A 155 -47.49 -13.55 3.21
C LEU A 155 -46.13 -13.47 2.49
N GLY A 156 -45.98 -14.26 1.42
CA GLY A 156 -44.84 -14.13 0.51
C GLY A 156 -44.85 -12.80 -0.26
N VAL A 157 -43.67 -12.32 -0.64
CA VAL A 157 -43.43 -10.99 -1.24
C VAL A 157 -44.38 -10.66 -2.40
N ARG A 158 -44.64 -11.63 -3.28
CA ARG A 158 -45.55 -11.44 -4.43
C ARG A 158 -46.99 -11.16 -3.99
N ARG A 159 -47.51 -11.88 -2.98
CA ARG A 159 -48.87 -11.65 -2.45
C ARG A 159 -48.96 -10.36 -1.64
N LYS A 160 -47.90 -9.97 -0.92
CA LYS A 160 -47.81 -8.66 -0.25
C LYS A 160 -47.97 -7.53 -1.25
N ARG A 161 -47.19 -7.56 -2.34
CA ARG A 161 -47.28 -6.57 -3.44
C ARG A 161 -48.66 -6.53 -4.10
N THR A 162 -49.31 -7.67 -4.32
CA THR A 162 -50.68 -7.70 -4.86
C THR A 162 -51.67 -7.00 -3.92
N LYS A 163 -51.61 -7.29 -2.61
CA LYS A 163 -52.48 -6.63 -1.63
C LYS A 163 -52.16 -5.14 -1.44
N GLU A 164 -50.89 -4.75 -1.46
CA GLU A 164 -50.47 -3.33 -1.46
C GLU A 164 -51.00 -2.60 -2.69
N LYS A 165 -50.99 -3.27 -3.85
CA LYS A 165 -51.54 -2.72 -5.10
C LYS A 165 -53.05 -2.54 -5.00
N GLU A 166 -53.78 -3.55 -4.55
CA GLU A 166 -55.22 -3.47 -4.30
C GLU A 166 -55.57 -2.29 -3.37
N LEU A 167 -54.83 -2.13 -2.27
CA LEU A 167 -55.02 -1.01 -1.36
C LEU A 167 -54.66 0.34 -2.00
N SER A 168 -53.60 0.40 -2.80
CA SER A 168 -53.19 1.64 -3.50
C SER A 168 -54.21 2.07 -4.55
N GLU A 169 -54.84 1.11 -5.25
CA GLU A 169 -55.89 1.37 -6.23
C GLU A 169 -57.14 1.93 -5.55
N LEU A 170 -57.47 1.45 -4.34
CA LEU A 170 -58.57 2.01 -3.52
C LEU A 170 -58.28 3.41 -2.97
N LEU A 171 -57.02 3.78 -2.80
CA LEU A 171 -56.60 5.06 -2.23
C LEU A 171 -56.20 6.10 -3.30
N ILE A 172 -56.41 5.81 -4.59
CA ILE A 172 -55.88 6.63 -5.69
C ILE A 172 -56.47 8.04 -5.75
N ASP A 173 -57.74 8.19 -5.37
CA ASP A 173 -58.47 9.46 -5.37
C ASP A 173 -58.35 10.22 -4.03
N GLU A 174 -57.69 9.62 -3.04
CA GLU A 174 -57.57 10.20 -1.70
C GLU A 174 -56.37 11.17 -1.60
N PRO A 175 -56.53 12.37 -1.02
CA PRO A 175 -55.43 13.30 -0.84
C PRO A 175 -54.31 12.68 0.00
N ARG A 176 -53.06 12.86 -0.43
CA ARG A 176 -51.87 12.31 0.25
C ARG A 176 -51.82 12.64 1.74
N ASP A 177 -52.21 13.85 2.12
CA ASP A 177 -52.24 14.29 3.53
C ASP A 177 -53.28 13.53 4.36
N LYS A 178 -54.41 13.15 3.76
CA LYS A 178 -55.46 12.35 4.41
C LYS A 178 -54.96 10.93 4.65
N ILE A 179 -54.29 10.34 3.67
CA ILE A 179 -53.66 9.01 3.80
C ILE A 179 -52.59 9.05 4.90
N LEU A 180 -51.69 10.03 4.89
CA LEU A 180 -50.61 10.13 5.89
C LEU A 180 -51.16 10.39 7.30
N LYS A 181 -52.19 11.21 7.45
CA LYS A 181 -52.89 11.40 8.73
C LYS A 181 -53.58 10.12 9.20
N SER A 182 -54.19 9.35 8.28
CA SER A 182 -54.82 8.07 8.61
C SER A 182 -53.81 7.04 9.12
N VAL A 183 -52.60 7.01 8.55
CA VAL A 183 -51.49 6.17 9.05
C VAL A 183 -51.07 6.61 10.45
N THR A 184 -50.88 7.92 10.69
CA THR A 184 -50.54 8.40 12.05
C THR A 184 -51.63 8.10 13.08
N ARG A 185 -52.90 8.02 12.65
CA ARG A 185 -54.04 7.70 13.49
C ARG A 185 -54.18 6.20 13.75
N ALA A 186 -53.86 5.37 12.76
CA ALA A 186 -53.80 3.92 12.91
C ALA A 186 -52.73 3.49 13.93
N LEU A 187 -51.70 4.31 14.14
CA LEU A 187 -50.64 4.11 15.12
C LEU A 187 -50.98 4.63 16.53
N GLU A 188 -52.23 5.02 16.83
CA GLU A 188 -52.65 5.60 18.15
C GLU A 188 -52.71 4.62 19.33
N GLY A 189 -52.10 3.45 19.23
CA GLY A 189 -51.99 2.48 20.32
C GLY A 189 -50.93 2.82 21.39
N ASP A 190 -50.87 1.98 22.42
CA ASP A 190 -49.93 2.06 23.56
C ASP A 190 -48.59 1.33 23.32
N ASP A 191 -48.36 0.76 22.12
CA ASP A 191 -47.07 0.16 21.77
C ASP A 191 -45.97 1.25 21.71
N PRO A 192 -44.87 1.13 22.48
CA PRO A 192 -43.75 2.07 22.43
C PRO A 192 -43.21 2.29 21.01
N LYS A 193 -43.19 1.26 20.16
CA LYS A 193 -42.70 1.34 18.78
C LYS A 193 -43.61 2.18 17.90
N ASP A 194 -44.93 2.06 18.07
CA ASP A 194 -45.91 2.84 17.34
C ASP A 194 -45.91 4.30 17.79
N LYS A 195 -45.61 4.56 19.06
CA LYS A 195 -45.43 5.93 19.60
C LYS A 195 -44.23 6.63 18.97
N ASP A 196 -43.09 5.94 18.88
CA ASP A 196 -41.88 6.47 18.25
C ASP A 196 -42.05 6.67 16.74
N LEU A 197 -42.63 5.67 16.05
CA LEU A 197 -42.90 5.76 14.61
C LEU A 197 -43.86 6.92 14.29
N ARG A 198 -44.89 7.12 15.11
CA ARG A 198 -45.82 8.25 14.98
C ARG A 198 -45.11 9.60 15.17
N ALA A 199 -44.19 9.70 16.13
CA ALA A 199 -43.41 10.92 16.36
C ALA A 199 -42.53 11.24 15.14
N ILE A 200 -41.87 10.22 14.57
CA ILE A 200 -41.02 10.36 13.37
C ILE A 200 -41.86 10.78 12.16
N ILE A 201 -43.00 10.12 11.91
CA ILE A 201 -43.88 10.47 10.79
C ILE A 201 -44.39 11.91 10.96
N LYS A 202 -44.83 12.31 12.17
CA LYS A 202 -45.24 13.70 12.43
C LYS A 202 -44.13 14.70 12.16
N GLU A 203 -42.88 14.38 12.53
CA GLU A 203 -41.72 15.22 12.28
C GLU A 203 -41.44 15.38 10.77
N LEU A 204 -41.56 14.29 9.99
CA LEU A 204 -41.41 14.31 8.53
C LEU A 204 -42.46 15.17 7.83
N LEU A 205 -43.68 15.25 8.40
CA LEU A 205 -44.81 16.00 7.83
C LEU A 205 -44.84 17.48 8.21
N LYS A 206 -43.96 17.96 9.11
CA LYS A 206 -43.93 19.38 9.53
C LYS A 206 -43.61 20.37 8.41
N SER A 207 -42.86 19.94 7.37
CA SER A 207 -42.51 20.80 6.24
C SER A 207 -42.18 19.96 4.99
N PRO A 208 -42.55 20.41 3.78
CA PRO A 208 -42.21 19.72 2.53
C PRO A 208 -40.71 19.47 2.31
N THR A 209 -39.85 20.29 2.93
CA THR A 209 -38.38 20.19 2.79
C THR A 209 -37.72 19.31 3.87
N ARG A 210 -38.44 18.93 4.93
CA ARG A 210 -37.92 18.16 6.07
C ARG A 210 -37.45 16.75 5.67
N PRO A 211 -38.17 15.98 4.83
CA PRO A 211 -37.71 14.66 4.40
C PRO A 211 -36.38 14.69 3.67
N SER A 212 -36.15 15.70 2.82
CA SER A 212 -34.88 15.87 2.11
C SER A 212 -33.71 16.18 3.05
N LYS A 213 -33.91 17.08 4.03
CA LYS A 213 -32.90 17.42 5.05
C LYS A 213 -32.56 16.22 5.96
N ILE A 214 -33.56 15.44 6.35
CA ILE A 214 -33.35 14.23 7.17
C ILE A 214 -32.62 13.16 6.32
N ARG A 215 -32.98 13.00 5.05
CA ARG A 215 -32.28 12.10 4.13
C ARG A 215 -30.82 12.48 3.93
N GLU A 216 -30.49 13.77 3.83
CA GLU A 216 -29.10 14.25 3.77
C GLU A 216 -28.33 13.91 5.04
N LYS A 217 -28.93 14.09 6.22
CA LYS A 217 -28.32 13.69 7.50
C LYS A 217 -28.15 12.18 7.64
N LEU A 218 -29.09 11.38 7.12
CA LEU A 218 -28.98 9.91 7.09
C LEU A 218 -27.95 9.40 6.07
N LYS A 219 -27.68 10.18 5.01
CA LYS A 219 -26.63 9.89 4.02
C LYS A 219 -25.23 10.33 4.46
N ALA A 220 -25.12 11.18 5.48
CA ALA A 220 -23.82 11.55 6.02
C ALA A 220 -23.16 10.28 6.58
N ALA A 221 -22.06 9.85 5.95
CA ALA A 221 -21.27 8.74 6.45
C ALA A 221 -20.86 9.05 7.89
N THR A 222 -21.11 8.13 8.82
CA THR A 222 -20.52 8.23 10.15
C THR A 222 -19.01 8.17 9.97
N PRO A 223 -18.27 9.23 10.29
CA PRO A 223 -16.83 9.25 10.11
C PRO A 223 -16.21 8.16 10.99
N SER A 224 -15.44 7.25 10.38
CA SER A 224 -14.72 6.22 11.12
C SER A 224 -13.50 6.84 11.80
N PRO A 225 -13.25 6.53 13.08
CA PRO A 225 -12.01 6.91 13.74
C PRO A 225 -10.79 6.38 12.98
N MET A 226 -9.69 7.11 13.07
CA MET A 226 -8.41 6.71 12.52
C MET A 226 -7.91 5.45 13.22
N SER A 227 -7.33 4.51 12.46
CA SER A 227 -6.64 3.36 13.03
C SER A 227 -5.39 3.79 13.82
N ILE A 228 -4.88 2.90 14.68
CA ILE A 228 -3.67 3.20 15.45
C ILE A 228 -2.48 3.37 14.50
N GLU A 229 -2.40 2.52 13.48
CA GLU A 229 -1.39 2.52 12.42
C GLU A 229 -1.37 3.84 11.64
N GLU A 230 -2.53 4.29 11.17
CA GLU A 230 -2.67 5.56 10.46
C GLU A 230 -2.28 6.74 11.36
N ALA A 231 -2.67 6.70 12.64
CA ALA A 231 -2.33 7.76 13.60
C ALA A 231 -0.82 7.79 13.91
N VAL A 232 -0.17 6.63 14.02
CA VAL A 232 1.29 6.52 14.14
C VAL A 232 1.97 7.09 12.89
N SER A 233 1.50 6.70 11.69
CA SER A 233 2.04 7.22 10.43
C SER A 233 1.93 8.74 10.37
N LEU A 234 0.74 9.28 10.65
CA LEU A 234 0.48 10.73 10.66
C LEU A 234 1.42 11.48 11.61
N MET A 235 1.60 10.96 12.84
CA MET A 235 2.49 11.59 13.82
C MET A 235 3.94 11.62 13.33
N ILE A 236 4.40 10.57 12.65
CA ILE A 236 5.77 10.51 12.13
C ILE A 236 5.91 11.42 10.91
N ASP A 237 5.01 11.32 9.94
CA ASP A 237 5.07 12.07 8.69
C ASP A 237 4.92 13.59 8.94
N SER A 238 4.13 13.99 9.94
CA SER A 238 3.95 15.40 10.32
C SER A 238 4.97 15.88 11.36
N ARG A 239 5.95 15.04 11.73
CA ARG A 239 6.90 15.27 12.84
C ARG A 239 6.24 15.82 14.10
N MET A 240 5.07 15.31 14.45
CA MET A 240 4.23 15.94 15.46
C MET A 240 4.76 15.65 16.87
N PRO A 241 4.99 16.67 17.73
CA PRO A 241 5.21 16.46 19.15
C PRO A 241 3.99 15.82 19.83
N VAL A 242 4.24 15.08 20.93
CA VAL A 242 3.16 14.42 21.69
C VAL A 242 2.11 15.43 22.17
N SER A 243 2.56 16.58 22.66
CA SER A 243 1.70 17.68 23.12
C SER A 243 0.75 18.17 22.03
N THR A 244 1.25 18.32 20.80
CA THR A 244 0.47 18.74 19.64
C THR A 244 -0.58 17.69 19.26
N TYR A 245 -0.20 16.42 19.24
CA TYR A 245 -1.15 15.33 18.98
C TYR A 245 -2.27 15.27 20.02
N GLU A 246 -1.94 15.38 21.30
CA GLU A 246 -2.92 15.41 22.38
C GLU A 246 -3.80 16.67 22.35
N MET A 247 -3.29 17.79 21.86
CA MET A 247 -4.08 19.00 21.63
C MET A 247 -5.09 18.79 20.48
N LEU A 248 -4.65 18.24 19.35
CA LEU A 248 -5.55 17.94 18.21
C LEU A 248 -6.64 16.95 18.61
N LYS A 249 -6.28 15.90 19.36
CA LYS A 249 -7.26 14.94 19.91
C LYS A 249 -8.29 15.63 20.80
N ARG A 250 -7.85 16.41 21.80
CA ARG A 250 -8.75 17.13 22.71
C ARG A 250 -9.65 18.11 21.97
N SER A 251 -9.11 18.78 20.94
CA SER A 251 -9.87 19.70 20.09
C SER A 251 -10.96 18.96 19.30
N ALA A 252 -10.65 17.81 18.73
CA ALA A 252 -11.61 16.97 18.00
C ALA A 252 -12.70 16.42 18.93
N ASP A 253 -12.32 15.88 20.10
CA ASP A 253 -13.27 15.37 21.09
C ASP A 253 -14.20 16.48 21.62
N ALA A 254 -13.70 17.72 21.79
CA ALA A 254 -14.50 18.87 22.21
C ALA A 254 -15.57 19.28 21.18
N HIS A 255 -15.44 18.83 19.94
CA HIS A 255 -16.43 19.01 18.86
C HIS A 255 -17.19 17.71 18.56
N ASP A 256 -17.27 16.79 19.54
CA ASP A 256 -17.94 15.49 19.44
C ASP A 256 -17.42 14.61 18.29
N PHE A 257 -16.16 14.81 17.91
CA PHE A 257 -15.52 14.12 16.80
C PHE A 257 -14.33 13.29 17.30
N SER A 258 -14.58 12.04 17.70
CA SER A 258 -13.52 11.15 18.20
C SER A 258 -12.74 10.49 17.06
N LEU A 259 -11.98 11.31 16.33
CA LEU A 259 -11.17 10.89 15.19
C LEU A 259 -9.86 10.22 15.62
N TYR A 260 -9.18 10.80 16.61
CA TYR A 260 -7.81 10.41 16.95
C TYR A 260 -7.76 9.42 18.12
N PRO A 261 -7.12 8.26 17.97
CA PRO A 261 -6.92 7.33 19.08
C PRO A 261 -6.07 7.93 20.21
N PRO A 262 -6.30 7.55 21.48
CA PRO A 262 -5.48 7.98 22.60
C PRO A 262 -3.97 7.68 22.42
N TYR A 263 -3.11 8.63 22.80
CA TYR A 263 -1.66 8.50 22.62
C TYR A 263 -1.04 7.27 23.31
N TYR A 264 -1.60 6.83 24.44
CA TYR A 264 -1.08 5.64 25.13
C TYR A 264 -1.17 4.36 24.26
N LEU A 265 -2.17 4.27 23.37
CA LEU A 265 -2.31 3.17 22.41
C LEU A 265 -1.23 3.27 21.32
N LEU A 266 -0.92 4.47 20.83
CA LEU A 266 0.14 4.71 19.85
C LEU A 266 1.52 4.39 20.44
N ARG A 267 1.74 4.78 21.69
CA ARG A 267 2.98 4.46 22.41
C ARG A 267 3.12 2.94 22.60
N LYS A 268 2.04 2.26 23.01
CA LYS A 268 2.02 0.81 23.16
C LYS A 268 2.30 0.12 21.81
N TYR A 269 1.60 0.52 20.76
CA TYR A 269 1.79 -0.03 19.41
C TYR A 269 3.24 0.10 18.94
N ARG A 270 3.84 1.29 19.03
CA ARG A 270 5.22 1.51 18.60
C ARG A 270 6.21 0.65 19.38
N LYS A 271 6.01 0.53 20.70
CA LYS A 271 6.83 -0.33 21.55
C LYS A 271 6.71 -1.80 21.16
N ASP A 272 5.49 -2.28 20.95
CA ASP A 272 5.21 -3.70 20.77
C ASP A 272 5.44 -4.18 19.32
N PHE A 273 5.37 -3.28 18.33
CA PHE A 273 5.34 -3.65 16.91
C PHE A 273 6.33 -2.92 16.00
N CYS A 274 6.83 -1.73 16.34
CA CYS A 274 7.76 -1.00 15.46
C CYS A 274 9.24 -1.23 15.84
N ARG A 275 9.49 -1.91 16.96
CA ARG A 275 10.80 -2.07 17.58
C ARG A 275 11.08 -3.55 17.84
N PRO A 276 12.33 -4.01 17.73
CA PRO A 276 12.71 -5.36 18.13
C PRO A 276 12.37 -5.63 19.60
N ALA A 277 11.96 -6.87 19.91
CA ALA A 277 11.64 -7.29 21.27
C ALA A 277 12.88 -7.45 22.17
N GLU A 278 14.07 -7.60 21.57
CA GLU A 278 15.34 -7.69 22.29
C GLU A 278 15.62 -6.42 23.10
N GLN A 279 16.29 -6.57 24.24
CA GLN A 279 16.68 -5.43 25.06
C GLN A 279 17.74 -4.57 24.34
N LEU A 280 17.49 -3.26 24.30
CA LEU A 280 18.42 -2.27 23.81
C LEU A 280 19.63 -2.16 24.76
N GLU A 281 20.85 -2.22 24.21
CA GLU A 281 22.06 -1.84 24.93
C GLU A 281 22.11 -0.31 25.03
N LEU A 282 22.09 0.21 26.26
CA LEU A 282 21.91 1.64 26.49
C LEU A 282 22.81 2.17 27.61
N SER A 283 23.56 3.23 27.29
CA SER A 283 24.37 4.01 28.23
C SER A 283 24.17 5.52 28.00
N ASP A 284 24.93 6.37 28.70
CA ASP A 284 24.90 7.82 28.49
C ASP A 284 25.51 8.26 27.14
N THR A 285 26.24 7.36 26.47
CA THR A 285 26.99 7.65 25.22
C THR A 285 26.66 6.70 24.06
N LEU A 286 25.83 5.67 24.31
CA LEU A 286 25.57 4.60 23.36
C LEU A 286 24.11 4.14 23.45
N ALA A 287 23.49 3.96 22.28
CA ALA A 287 22.29 3.14 22.13
C ALA A 287 22.53 2.16 20.96
N SER A 288 22.34 0.86 21.20
CA SER A 288 22.60 -0.18 20.21
C SER A 288 21.60 -1.34 20.32
N VAL A 289 21.33 -1.99 19.20
CA VAL A 289 20.60 -3.27 19.14
C VAL A 289 21.46 -4.30 18.41
N SER A 290 21.25 -5.60 18.67
CA SER A 290 21.93 -6.63 17.90
C SER A 290 21.51 -6.57 16.42
N LEU A 291 22.46 -6.88 15.53
CA LEU A 291 22.20 -6.91 14.09
C LEU A 291 21.15 -7.98 13.74
N GLN A 292 21.19 -9.14 14.41
CA GLN A 292 20.24 -10.23 14.20
C GLN A 292 18.82 -9.77 14.51
N ALA A 293 18.57 -9.20 15.70
CA ALA A 293 17.22 -8.77 16.06
C ALA A 293 16.71 -7.62 15.20
N LEU A 294 17.58 -6.71 14.75
CA LEU A 294 17.19 -5.66 13.82
C LEU A 294 16.73 -6.23 12.47
N LEU A 295 17.47 -7.22 11.94
CA LEU A 295 17.14 -7.85 10.68
C LEU A 295 15.89 -8.71 10.78
N ASP A 296 15.79 -9.57 11.79
CA ASP A 296 14.64 -10.45 12.02
C ASP A 296 13.35 -9.62 12.15
N HIS A 297 13.37 -8.60 13.03
CA HIS A 297 12.25 -7.67 13.16
C HIS A 297 11.94 -6.97 11.83
N THR A 298 12.96 -6.55 11.07
CA THR A 298 12.73 -5.90 9.78
C THR A 298 12.05 -6.83 8.78
N VAL A 299 12.47 -8.09 8.73
CA VAL A 299 11.83 -9.11 7.89
C VAL A 299 10.40 -9.36 8.35
N ASP A 300 10.12 -9.50 9.65
CA ASP A 300 8.76 -9.72 10.15
C ASP A 300 7.79 -8.62 9.69
N ARG A 301 8.25 -7.36 9.73
CA ARG A 301 7.48 -6.20 9.28
C ARG A 301 7.25 -6.21 7.76
N ILE A 302 8.25 -6.61 6.97
CA ILE A 302 8.10 -6.78 5.52
C ILE A 302 7.19 -7.97 5.18
N PHE A 303 7.29 -9.07 5.93
CA PHE A 303 6.47 -10.27 5.75
C PHE A 303 5.00 -9.96 5.95
N LYS A 304 4.67 -9.16 6.97
CA LYS A 304 3.32 -8.64 7.21
C LYS A 304 2.78 -7.80 6.05
N LEU A 305 3.64 -7.02 5.38
CA LEU A 305 3.24 -6.24 4.19
C LEU A 305 2.96 -7.11 2.96
N GLN A 306 3.59 -8.28 2.87
CA GLN A 306 3.63 -9.09 1.64
C GLN A 306 2.86 -10.40 1.75
N GLN A 307 1.91 -10.50 2.69
CA GLN A 307 1.15 -11.73 2.92
C GLN A 307 0.50 -12.26 1.63
N GLU A 308 -0.14 -11.40 0.83
CA GLU A 308 -0.78 -11.80 -0.42
C GLU A 308 0.22 -12.36 -1.47
N PRO A 309 1.28 -11.64 -1.88
CA PRO A 309 2.31 -12.20 -2.76
C PRO A 309 2.94 -13.49 -2.22
N LEU A 310 3.23 -13.54 -0.92
CA LEU A 310 3.85 -14.71 -0.29
C LEU A 310 2.95 -15.94 -0.35
N LEU A 311 1.63 -15.79 -0.18
CA LEU A 311 0.66 -16.88 -0.34
C LEU A 311 0.71 -17.45 -1.76
N GLN A 312 0.74 -16.59 -2.77
CA GLN A 312 0.83 -17.02 -4.17
C GLN A 312 2.12 -17.78 -4.47
N PHE A 313 3.25 -17.38 -3.88
CA PHE A 313 4.51 -18.12 -3.98
C PHE A 313 4.44 -19.47 -3.27
N ALA A 314 3.86 -19.52 -2.07
CA ALA A 314 3.71 -20.74 -1.28
C ALA A 314 2.82 -21.79 -1.97
N GLU A 315 1.70 -21.37 -2.55
CA GLU A 315 0.77 -22.24 -3.30
C GLU A 315 1.47 -22.91 -4.50
N LYS A 316 2.28 -22.14 -5.24
CA LYS A 316 3.05 -22.66 -6.38
C LYS A 316 4.10 -23.69 -5.96
N LEU A 317 4.63 -23.58 -4.73
CA LEU A 317 5.70 -24.43 -4.19
C LEU A 317 5.17 -25.65 -3.41
N LYS A 318 3.85 -25.92 -3.46
CA LYS A 318 3.20 -27.10 -2.86
C LYS A 318 3.55 -27.30 -1.37
N ASN A 319 3.49 -26.23 -0.58
CA ASN A 319 3.71 -26.26 0.89
C ASN A 319 5.13 -26.62 1.35
N SER A 320 6.15 -26.33 0.54
CA SER A 320 7.55 -26.37 1.00
C SER A 320 7.95 -25.04 1.68
N THR A 321 8.90 -25.09 2.61
CA THR A 321 9.45 -23.89 3.25
C THR A 321 10.08 -22.98 2.20
N LEU A 322 9.59 -21.75 2.10
CA LEU A 322 10.11 -20.71 1.21
C LEU A 322 11.53 -20.34 1.64
N LYS A 323 12.51 -20.48 0.75
CA LYS A 323 13.87 -19.99 0.99
C LYS A 323 14.02 -18.61 0.40
N LEU A 324 14.18 -17.62 1.27
CA LEU A 324 14.28 -16.22 0.92
C LEU A 324 15.63 -15.65 1.35
N GLN A 325 16.01 -14.56 0.71
CA GLN A 325 17.17 -13.76 1.05
C GLN A 325 16.77 -12.29 1.11
N LEU A 326 17.03 -11.65 2.25
CA LEU A 326 16.96 -10.20 2.39
C LEU A 326 18.32 -9.61 2.00
N ILE A 327 18.33 -8.80 0.96
CA ILE A 327 19.45 -7.93 0.59
C ILE A 327 19.26 -6.59 1.28
N ALA A 328 20.27 -6.19 2.05
CA ALA A 328 20.30 -4.91 2.75
C ALA A 328 21.67 -4.23 2.55
N SER A 329 21.66 -2.91 2.59
CA SER A 329 22.89 -2.13 2.69
C SER A 329 23.09 -1.65 4.12
N TRP A 330 24.33 -1.45 4.51
CA TRP A 330 24.68 -0.88 5.80
C TRP A 330 25.89 0.03 5.67
N GLY A 331 26.14 0.79 6.72
CA GLY A 331 27.32 1.61 6.86
C GLY A 331 27.18 2.57 8.02
N PHE A 332 28.06 3.55 8.07
CA PHE A 332 28.13 4.48 9.18
C PHE A 332 28.64 5.84 8.75
N ASP A 333 28.20 6.87 9.47
CA ASP A 333 28.54 8.25 9.18
C ASP A 333 28.74 9.06 10.47
N GLY A 334 29.67 10.01 10.42
CA GLY A 334 29.99 10.93 11.49
C GLY A 334 29.40 12.31 11.25
N SER A 335 28.61 12.81 12.21
CA SER A 335 28.05 14.16 12.16
C SER A 335 28.51 14.98 13.36
N THR A 336 29.10 16.14 13.07
CA THR A 336 29.39 17.18 14.09
C THR A 336 28.27 18.22 14.15
N GLY A 337 28.39 19.19 15.06
CA GLY A 337 27.42 20.31 15.18
C GLY A 337 26.18 19.94 15.99
N GLN A 338 26.32 18.97 16.89
CA GLN A 338 25.29 18.56 17.83
C GLN A 338 25.24 19.52 19.01
N SER A 339 24.03 19.83 19.49
CA SER A 339 23.84 20.60 20.71
C SER A 339 24.43 19.87 21.93
N GLN A 340 25.23 20.59 22.71
CA GLN A 340 25.86 20.09 23.94
C GLN A 340 24.98 20.35 25.15
N TYR A 341 24.62 19.30 25.89
CA TYR A 341 23.74 19.44 27.05
C TYR A 341 24.51 19.60 28.36
N LYS A 342 24.00 20.49 29.24
CA LYS A 342 24.56 20.81 30.56
C LYS A 342 24.30 19.68 31.58
N GLN A 343 24.80 18.49 31.29
CA GLN A 343 24.66 17.27 32.08
C GLN A 343 26.00 16.53 32.07
N ARG A 344 26.44 16.03 33.24
CA ARG A 344 27.70 15.28 33.38
C ARG A 344 27.63 13.98 32.57
N LEU A 345 28.73 13.66 31.87
CA LEU A 345 28.94 12.34 31.28
C LEU A 345 29.62 11.45 32.31
N ASN A 346 29.02 10.28 32.58
CA ASN A 346 29.63 9.30 33.49
C ASN A 346 30.77 8.52 32.82
N ALA A 347 30.82 8.51 31.48
CA ALA A 347 31.95 8.03 30.70
C ALA A 347 33.05 9.11 30.66
N ASN A 348 34.33 8.69 30.73
CA ASN A 348 35.60 9.43 30.57
C ASN A 348 35.54 10.97 30.55
N GLU A 349 36.42 11.64 31.30
CA GLU A 349 36.46 13.12 31.42
C GLU A 349 36.48 13.91 30.09
N ASN A 350 36.84 13.27 28.97
CA ASN A 350 36.89 13.87 27.62
C ASN A 350 35.70 13.52 26.71
N ALA A 351 34.67 12.82 27.19
CA ALA A 351 33.51 12.48 26.37
C ALA A 351 32.70 13.76 26.04
N THR A 352 32.25 13.89 24.79
CA THR A 352 31.45 15.04 24.33
C THR A 352 30.27 14.56 23.48
N ASP A 353 29.13 15.24 23.55
CA ASP A 353 27.99 15.06 22.63
C ASP A 353 27.99 16.08 21.49
N SER A 354 29.16 16.64 21.16
CA SER A 354 29.31 17.59 20.05
C SER A 354 29.28 16.93 18.67
N GLY A 355 29.49 15.61 18.64
CA GLY A 355 29.35 14.78 17.46
C GLY A 355 28.67 13.46 17.77
N ILE A 356 28.00 12.92 16.75
CA ILE A 356 27.47 11.56 16.74
C ILE A 356 28.19 10.74 15.67
N PHE A 357 28.34 9.46 15.93
CA PHE A 357 28.75 8.45 14.97
C PHE A 357 27.66 7.38 14.94
N VAL A 358 27.06 7.20 13.77
CA VAL A 358 25.84 6.39 13.64
C VAL A 358 26.05 5.29 12.62
N THR A 359 25.73 4.06 13.02
CA THR A 359 25.67 2.88 12.16
C THR A 359 24.22 2.61 11.79
N THR A 360 23.96 2.43 10.49
CA THR A 360 22.62 2.27 9.92
C THR A 360 22.55 1.06 8.99
N MET A 361 21.34 0.52 8.85
CA MET A 361 21.00 -0.55 7.92
C MET A 361 19.77 -0.13 7.10
N ILE A 362 19.74 -0.47 5.82
CA ILE A 362 18.66 -0.16 4.88
C ILE A 362 18.23 -1.46 4.21
N PRO A 363 16.99 -1.94 4.42
CA PRO A 363 16.46 -3.08 3.68
C PRO A 363 16.15 -2.66 2.24
N LEU A 364 16.63 -3.43 1.25
CA LEU A 364 16.55 -3.06 -0.16
C LEU A 364 15.63 -3.98 -0.96
N GLN A 365 15.81 -5.30 -0.82
CA GLN A 365 15.06 -6.27 -1.59
C GLN A 365 14.94 -7.60 -0.84
N LEU A 366 13.75 -8.19 -0.82
CA LEU A 366 13.50 -9.57 -0.40
C LEU A 366 13.25 -10.40 -1.66
N GLN A 367 13.99 -11.47 -1.82
CA GLN A 367 13.91 -12.32 -3.01
C GLN A 367 14.00 -13.80 -2.68
N THR A 368 13.57 -14.66 -3.60
CA THR A 368 13.78 -16.11 -3.51
C THR A 368 15.22 -16.47 -3.87
N GLU A 369 15.66 -17.70 -3.55
CA GLU A 369 16.96 -18.23 -4.02
C GLU A 369 17.08 -18.25 -5.56
N GLU A 370 15.96 -18.25 -6.29
CA GLU A 370 15.91 -18.17 -7.76
C GLU A 370 16.02 -16.73 -8.30
N GLY A 371 16.10 -15.73 -7.43
CA GLY A 371 16.16 -14.31 -7.81
C GLY A 371 14.82 -13.65 -8.09
N LYS A 372 13.69 -14.32 -7.80
CA LYS A 372 12.36 -13.70 -7.92
C LYS A 372 12.12 -12.73 -6.79
N ILE A 373 11.69 -11.52 -7.12
CA ILE A 373 11.48 -10.44 -6.15
C ILE A 373 10.13 -10.65 -5.44
N VAL A 374 10.18 -10.74 -4.13
CA VAL A 374 9.00 -10.79 -3.26
C VAL A 374 8.65 -9.38 -2.79
N TRP A 375 9.66 -8.61 -2.39
CA TRP A 375 9.51 -7.22 -1.99
C TRP A 375 10.70 -6.42 -2.49
N ARG A 376 10.44 -5.19 -2.92
CA ARG A 376 11.47 -4.21 -3.27
C ARG A 376 11.14 -2.91 -2.58
N ASN A 377 12.12 -2.35 -1.89
CA ASN A 377 12.01 -1.02 -1.32
C ASN A 377 11.81 0.00 -2.45
N GLN A 378 10.67 0.69 -2.43
CA GLN A 378 10.31 1.67 -3.44
C GLN A 378 11.02 3.03 -3.25
N ALA A 379 11.52 3.31 -2.03
CA ALA A 379 12.28 4.50 -1.69
C ALA A 379 13.54 4.13 -0.87
N PRO A 380 14.53 3.44 -1.48
CA PRO A 380 15.71 2.92 -0.78
C PRO A 380 16.62 4.02 -0.22
N GLN A 381 16.50 5.24 -0.72
CA GLN A 381 17.28 6.40 -0.26
C GLN A 381 16.51 7.32 0.67
N SER A 382 15.27 6.97 1.02
CA SER A 382 14.51 7.70 2.02
C SER A 382 14.99 7.35 3.41
N VAL A 383 15.01 8.36 4.28
CA VAL A 383 15.19 8.18 5.71
C VAL A 383 14.16 7.18 6.28
N ARG A 384 12.96 7.04 5.69
CA ARG A 384 11.90 6.12 6.17
C ARG A 384 12.26 4.63 6.12
N PHE A 385 13.38 4.25 5.49
CA PHE A 385 13.90 2.87 5.55
C PHE A 385 15.31 2.79 6.15
N CYS A 386 15.84 3.90 6.66
CA CYS A 386 17.17 4.00 7.28
C CYS A 386 17.10 3.60 8.76
N ARG A 387 17.25 2.30 9.05
CA ARG A 387 17.12 1.68 10.37
C ARG A 387 18.39 1.92 11.22
N PRO A 388 18.30 2.51 12.41
CA PRO A 388 19.47 2.68 13.27
C PRO A 388 19.92 1.32 13.83
N LEU A 389 21.20 0.99 13.67
CA LEU A 389 21.81 -0.16 14.37
C LEU A 389 22.45 0.30 15.68
N ARG A 390 23.19 1.42 15.63
CA ARG A 390 23.97 1.93 16.75
C ARG A 390 24.16 3.44 16.65
N ILE A 391 23.92 4.18 17.74
CA ILE A 391 24.17 5.63 17.84
C ILE A 391 25.15 5.86 18.98
N GLN A 392 26.24 6.57 18.69
CA GLN A 392 27.32 6.84 19.64
C GLN A 392 27.67 8.32 19.71
N PHE A 393 27.94 8.82 20.91
CA PHE A 393 28.67 10.08 21.09
C PHE A 393 30.17 9.83 20.94
N LEU A 394 30.60 9.73 19.69
CA LEU A 394 31.97 9.40 19.29
C LEU A 394 32.38 10.25 18.10
N LYS A 395 33.64 10.68 18.07
CA LYS A 395 34.21 11.37 16.93
C LYS A 395 34.66 10.35 15.88
N GLU A 396 34.35 10.63 14.62
CA GLU A 396 34.81 9.81 13.50
C GLU A 396 36.32 9.94 13.30
N THR A 397 37.02 8.82 13.53
CA THR A 397 38.47 8.62 13.43
C THR A 397 38.76 7.32 12.68
N GLU A 398 39.99 7.13 12.22
CA GLU A 398 40.41 5.88 11.59
C GLU A 398 40.19 4.67 12.52
N ASP A 399 40.57 4.79 13.78
CA ASP A 399 40.37 3.76 14.80
C ASP A 399 38.88 3.44 15.01
N SER A 400 38.01 4.47 15.12
CA SER A 400 36.57 4.24 15.28
C SER A 400 35.94 3.59 14.06
N ILE A 401 36.39 3.94 12.84
CA ILE A 401 35.93 3.35 11.58
C ILE A 401 36.29 1.86 11.52
N HIS A 402 37.53 1.49 11.85
CA HIS A 402 37.96 0.10 11.86
C HIS A 402 37.29 -0.71 12.98
N ALA A 403 37.16 -0.14 14.17
CA ALA A 403 36.49 -0.78 15.30
C ALA A 403 35.00 -1.07 14.98
N GLU A 404 34.29 -0.10 14.43
CA GLU A 404 32.87 -0.25 14.09
C GLU A 404 32.67 -1.26 12.95
N ARG A 405 33.51 -1.19 11.90
CA ARG A 405 33.50 -2.20 10.83
C ARG A 405 33.71 -3.60 11.39
N ASN A 406 34.74 -3.80 12.20
CA ASN A 406 35.04 -5.11 12.78
C ASN A 406 33.91 -5.61 13.68
N TRP A 407 33.26 -4.71 14.42
CA TRP A 407 32.11 -5.03 15.27
C TRP A 407 30.92 -5.52 14.42
N VAL A 408 30.56 -4.82 13.35
CA VAL A 408 29.47 -5.27 12.46
C VAL A 408 29.87 -6.55 11.70
N ASP A 409 31.07 -6.63 11.12
CA ASP A 409 31.58 -7.81 10.42
C ASP A 409 31.60 -9.06 11.32
N SER A 410 31.84 -8.89 12.63
CA SER A 410 31.75 -9.99 13.60
C SER A 410 30.31 -10.48 13.78
N GLN A 411 29.33 -9.57 13.81
CA GLN A 411 27.92 -9.95 13.88
C GLN A 411 27.44 -10.57 12.58
N ILE A 412 27.83 -10.03 11.41
CA ILE A 412 27.50 -10.59 10.10
C ILE A 412 27.93 -12.04 9.99
N ARG A 413 29.15 -12.37 10.45
CA ARG A 413 29.67 -13.76 10.44
C ARG A 413 28.87 -14.72 11.32
N ASN A 414 28.20 -14.21 12.34
CA ASN A 414 27.43 -14.99 13.31
C ASN A 414 25.92 -14.96 13.02
N LEU A 415 25.47 -14.32 11.94
CA LEU A 415 24.05 -14.28 11.59
C LEU A 415 23.52 -15.68 11.27
N VAL A 416 22.33 -15.96 11.79
CA VAL A 416 21.58 -17.19 11.53
C VAL A 416 20.35 -16.88 10.68
N ALA A 417 19.88 -17.88 9.95
CA ALA A 417 18.67 -17.74 9.16
C ALA A 417 17.45 -17.59 10.08
N HIS A 418 16.59 -16.62 9.76
CA HIS A 418 15.34 -16.38 10.49
C HIS A 418 14.24 -17.28 9.95
N SER A 419 13.41 -17.83 10.83
CA SER A 419 12.32 -18.74 10.45
C SER A 419 10.98 -18.14 10.84
N ILE A 420 10.11 -17.93 9.85
CA ILE A 420 8.78 -17.35 10.04
C ILE A 420 7.75 -18.41 9.65
N THR A 421 6.76 -18.62 10.53
CA THR A 421 5.58 -19.45 10.22
C THR A 421 4.33 -18.66 10.58
N GLU A 422 3.65 -18.12 9.58
CA GLU A 422 2.47 -17.27 9.76
C GLU A 422 1.48 -17.50 8.61
N SER A 423 0.18 -17.51 8.90
CA SER A 423 -0.90 -17.66 7.90
C SER A 423 -0.75 -18.86 6.95
N GLY A 424 -0.19 -19.97 7.43
CA GLY A 424 0.05 -21.18 6.63
C GLY A 424 1.30 -21.13 5.73
N ILE A 425 2.08 -20.04 5.80
CA ILE A 425 3.34 -19.88 5.07
C ILE A 425 4.49 -20.19 6.01
N SER A 426 5.41 -21.06 5.58
CA SER A 426 6.68 -21.29 6.27
C SER A 426 7.81 -20.73 5.41
N ALA A 427 8.65 -19.87 5.98
CA ALA A 427 9.78 -19.26 5.29
C ALA A 427 11.06 -19.31 6.13
N SER A 428 12.19 -19.51 5.47
CA SER A 428 13.55 -19.40 6.02
C SER A 428 14.27 -18.28 5.27
N ILE A 429 14.71 -17.27 6.00
CA ILE A 429 15.27 -16.03 5.45
C ILE A 429 16.76 -15.94 5.80
N LYS A 430 17.61 -15.79 4.79
CA LYS A 430 19.03 -15.47 4.93
C LYS A 430 19.29 -14.00 4.67
N TYR A 431 20.43 -13.51 5.12
CA TYR A 431 20.82 -12.10 5.00
C TYR A 431 22.00 -11.92 4.05
N SER A 432 21.94 -10.92 3.18
CA SER A 432 23.06 -10.43 2.37
C SER A 432 23.26 -8.94 2.66
N LEU A 433 24.39 -8.60 3.26
CA LEU A 433 24.67 -7.25 3.74
C LEU A 433 25.84 -6.64 2.96
N HIS A 434 25.63 -5.44 2.42
CA HIS A 434 26.62 -4.73 1.61
C HIS A 434 27.02 -3.42 2.29
N LEU A 435 28.32 -3.24 2.54
CA LEU A 435 28.86 -2.00 3.12
C LEU A 435 28.99 -0.93 2.02
N THR A 436 27.90 -0.20 1.76
CA THR A 436 27.85 0.85 0.72
C THR A 436 27.37 2.20 1.23
N VAL A 437 26.80 2.28 2.43
CA VAL A 437 26.41 3.55 3.08
C VAL A 437 27.64 4.18 3.75
N ILE A 438 28.65 4.50 2.95
CA ILE A 438 29.91 5.11 3.39
C ILE A 438 30.34 6.20 2.41
N ASP A 439 31.00 7.23 2.94
CA ASP A 439 31.54 8.31 2.12
C ASP A 439 32.90 7.94 1.50
N GLY A 440 33.45 8.86 0.69
CA GLY A 440 34.76 8.68 0.07
C GLY A 440 35.92 8.65 1.07
N LYS A 441 35.78 9.29 2.23
CA LYS A 441 36.81 9.35 3.27
C LYS A 441 36.95 8.00 3.97
N VAL A 442 35.83 7.45 4.45
CA VAL A 442 35.73 6.11 5.04
C VAL A 442 36.20 5.07 4.03
N LEU A 443 35.77 5.16 2.76
CA LEU A 443 36.23 4.26 1.71
C LEU A 443 37.76 4.28 1.54
N SER A 444 38.38 5.46 1.56
CA SER A 444 39.84 5.59 1.42
C SER A 444 40.56 4.85 2.56
N ILE A 445 40.07 5.01 3.78
CA ILE A 445 40.61 4.35 4.98
C ILE A 445 40.45 2.83 4.86
N LEU A 446 39.23 2.35 4.55
CA LEU A 446 38.92 0.92 4.46
C LEU A 446 39.61 0.18 3.31
N SER A 447 40.03 0.92 2.27
CA SER A 447 40.80 0.38 1.14
C SER A 447 42.32 0.49 1.31
N GLY A 448 42.79 1.09 2.42
CA GLY A 448 44.22 1.33 2.67
C GLY A 448 44.84 2.34 1.70
N ALA A 449 44.04 3.23 1.10
CA ALA A 449 44.55 4.27 0.22
C ALA A 449 45.35 5.29 1.03
N SER A 450 46.57 5.62 0.56
CA SER A 450 47.47 6.53 1.28
C SER A 450 46.98 7.98 1.38
N SER A 451 45.99 8.36 0.57
CA SER A 451 45.33 9.67 0.64
C SER A 451 43.99 9.65 -0.11
N HIS A 452 43.13 10.63 0.15
CA HIS A 452 41.87 10.84 -0.59
C HIS A 452 42.04 11.22 -2.07
N GLN A 453 43.27 11.53 -2.51
CA GLN A 453 43.56 11.84 -3.91
C GLN A 453 43.92 10.59 -4.73
N VAL A 454 44.16 9.46 -4.07
CA VAL A 454 44.48 8.18 -4.69
C VAL A 454 43.19 7.43 -4.98
N CYS A 455 43.12 6.70 -6.10
CA CYS A 455 41.96 5.87 -6.37
C CYS A 455 41.88 4.72 -5.35
N PRO A 456 40.77 4.57 -4.61
CA PRO A 456 40.61 3.49 -3.63
C PRO A 456 40.46 2.10 -4.26
N ILE A 457 40.25 2.02 -5.58
CA ILE A 457 40.06 0.75 -6.29
C ILE A 457 41.41 0.20 -6.79
N CYS A 458 42.15 1.00 -7.56
CA CYS A 458 43.38 0.55 -8.21
C CYS A 458 44.67 1.12 -7.60
N GLY A 459 44.59 2.05 -6.64
CA GLY A 459 45.77 2.69 -6.06
C GLY A 459 46.54 3.59 -7.03
N ALA A 460 45.90 4.06 -8.11
CA ALA A 460 46.49 5.06 -9.00
C ALA A 460 46.51 6.44 -8.34
N THR A 461 47.57 7.19 -8.59
CA THR A 461 47.78 8.56 -8.12
C THR A 461 47.25 9.58 -9.14
N PRO A 462 47.04 10.86 -8.77
CA PRO A 462 46.55 11.89 -9.70
C PRO A 462 47.32 11.98 -11.02
N SER A 463 48.65 11.88 -10.97
CA SER A 463 49.51 11.92 -12.17
C SER A 463 49.32 10.72 -13.10
N GLU A 464 48.76 9.61 -12.60
CA GLU A 464 48.54 8.39 -13.36
C GLU A 464 47.13 8.33 -13.97
N PHE A 465 46.17 9.13 -13.49
CA PHE A 465 44.77 9.00 -13.90
C PHE A 465 44.50 9.32 -15.37
N ASN A 466 45.25 10.25 -15.97
CA ASN A 466 45.11 10.61 -17.38
C ASN A 466 45.88 9.65 -18.31
N VAL A 467 46.57 8.62 -17.78
CA VAL A 467 47.33 7.64 -18.57
C VAL A 467 46.45 6.41 -18.86
N LEU A 468 45.54 6.55 -19.83
CA LEU A 468 44.48 5.56 -20.11
C LEU A 468 45.02 4.23 -20.68
N ASN A 469 46.18 4.24 -21.33
CA ASN A 469 46.75 3.05 -21.97
C ASN A 469 47.53 2.13 -21.00
N ARG A 470 47.58 2.48 -19.70
CA ARG A 470 48.30 1.68 -18.72
C ARG A 470 47.47 0.46 -18.34
N PRO A 471 48.09 -0.75 -18.24
CA PRO A 471 47.39 -1.89 -17.65
C PRO A 471 46.93 -1.52 -16.25
N LEU A 472 45.65 -1.78 -15.96
CA LEU A 472 45.10 -1.58 -14.62
C LEU A 472 45.94 -2.38 -13.61
N LYS A 473 46.35 -1.74 -12.52
CA LYS A 473 46.96 -2.44 -11.39
C LYS A 473 45.99 -3.55 -10.94
N PRO A 474 46.48 -4.71 -10.46
CA PRO A 474 45.60 -5.77 -9.94
C PRO A 474 44.64 -5.17 -8.92
N ILE A 475 43.34 -5.28 -9.18
CA ILE A 475 42.30 -4.74 -8.32
C ILE A 475 42.02 -5.79 -7.26
N PRO A 476 42.20 -5.50 -5.96
CA PRO A 476 41.73 -6.40 -4.92
C PRO A 476 40.23 -6.60 -5.07
N ASP A 477 39.79 -7.85 -5.21
CA ASP A 477 38.37 -8.16 -5.46
C ASP A 477 37.43 -7.56 -4.39
N CYS A 478 37.93 -7.42 -3.16
CA CYS A 478 37.23 -6.79 -2.04
C CYS A 478 36.99 -5.28 -2.22
N ASN A 479 37.74 -4.56 -3.05
CA ASN A 479 37.57 -3.11 -3.19
C ASN A 479 36.37 -2.73 -4.08
N LEU A 480 35.95 -3.64 -4.96
CA LEU A 480 34.78 -3.43 -5.82
C LEU A 480 33.45 -3.53 -5.06
N GLN A 481 33.45 -4.10 -3.85
CA GLN A 481 32.24 -4.29 -3.03
C GLN A 481 31.67 -2.98 -2.46
N TYR A 482 32.49 -1.93 -2.36
CA TYR A 482 32.10 -0.65 -1.75
C TYR A 482 31.29 0.26 -2.69
N GLY A 483 30.99 -0.18 -3.91
CA GLY A 483 30.12 0.54 -4.84
C GLY A 483 30.62 1.92 -5.26
N ILE A 484 29.70 2.80 -5.63
CA ILE A 484 29.87 4.22 -5.98
C ILE A 484 28.86 4.96 -5.12
N SER A 485 29.27 6.04 -4.49
CA SER A 485 28.42 6.87 -3.65
C SER A 485 27.84 8.01 -4.54
N PRO A 486 26.56 7.92 -4.96
CA PRO A 486 26.02 8.83 -5.99
C PRO A 486 25.91 10.27 -5.50
N LEU A 487 25.54 10.50 -4.24
CA LEU A 487 25.42 11.86 -3.68
C LEU A 487 26.76 12.59 -3.75
N HIS A 488 27.84 11.96 -3.29
CA HIS A 488 29.17 12.55 -3.43
C HIS A 488 29.64 12.63 -4.88
N ALA A 489 29.19 11.74 -5.78
CA ALA A 489 29.52 11.87 -7.20
C ALA A 489 29.00 13.18 -7.80
N TRP A 490 27.75 13.58 -7.50
CA TRP A 490 27.19 14.87 -7.92
C TRP A 490 28.04 16.05 -7.42
N ILE A 491 28.36 16.06 -6.12
CA ILE A 491 29.14 17.14 -5.49
C ILE A 491 30.55 17.20 -6.10
N ARG A 492 31.24 16.05 -6.21
CA ARG A 492 32.61 15.99 -6.74
C ARG A 492 32.68 16.33 -8.23
N PHE A 493 31.64 16.04 -9.01
CA PHE A 493 31.58 16.42 -10.43
C PHE A 493 31.34 17.93 -10.59
N LEU A 494 30.53 18.55 -9.72
CA LEU A 494 30.39 20.00 -9.67
C LEU A 494 31.73 20.67 -9.32
N GLU A 495 32.36 20.24 -8.23
CA GLU A 495 33.68 20.74 -7.80
C GLU A 495 34.73 20.58 -8.89
N PHE A 496 34.72 19.44 -9.58
CA PHE A 496 35.58 19.18 -10.73
C PHE A 496 35.39 20.21 -11.84
N CYS A 497 34.16 20.44 -12.30
CA CYS A 497 33.86 21.40 -13.35
C CYS A 497 34.27 22.83 -12.95
N LEU A 498 33.99 23.23 -11.71
CA LEU A 498 34.39 24.53 -11.16
C LEU A 498 35.91 24.67 -11.13
N HIS A 499 36.63 23.69 -10.59
CA HIS A 499 38.08 23.73 -10.48
C HIS A 499 38.79 23.67 -11.84
N LEU A 500 38.25 22.93 -12.80
CA LEU A 500 38.71 22.94 -14.19
C LEU A 500 38.54 24.35 -14.77
N SER A 501 37.34 24.94 -14.60
CA SER A 501 36.99 26.27 -15.09
C SER A 501 37.87 27.39 -14.51
N TYR A 502 38.13 27.36 -13.20
CA TYR A 502 38.99 28.36 -12.54
C TYR A 502 40.40 28.40 -13.13
N ARG A 503 40.87 27.25 -13.62
CA ARG A 503 42.21 27.10 -14.19
C ARG A 503 42.21 27.13 -15.72
N ASN A 504 41.05 27.20 -16.36
CA ASN A 504 40.91 27.22 -17.82
C ASN A 504 41.13 28.63 -18.38
N VAL A 505 42.29 29.21 -18.08
CA VAL A 505 42.73 30.54 -18.54
C VAL A 505 44.19 30.43 -18.98
N ASP A 506 44.51 31.08 -20.10
CA ASP A 506 45.88 31.11 -20.60
C ASP A 506 46.82 31.73 -19.56
N GLY A 507 47.98 31.07 -19.35
CA GLY A 507 48.92 31.40 -18.28
C GLY A 507 48.75 30.59 -16.99
N ILE A 508 47.56 30.04 -16.70
CA ILE A 508 47.33 29.17 -15.54
C ILE A 508 47.39 27.70 -15.91
N LYS A 509 46.57 27.23 -16.87
CA LYS A 509 46.39 25.84 -17.37
C LYS A 509 47.37 24.80 -16.79
N THR A 510 47.20 24.49 -15.51
CA THR A 510 48.02 23.55 -14.73
C THR A 510 47.16 22.95 -13.63
N TRP A 511 47.44 21.70 -13.25
CA TRP A 511 46.69 21.02 -12.20
C TRP A 511 46.88 21.65 -10.81
N ARG A 512 48.13 21.88 -10.41
CA ARG A 512 48.49 22.58 -9.16
C ARG A 512 49.05 23.96 -9.44
N VAL A 513 48.41 24.98 -8.87
CA VAL A 513 48.93 26.35 -8.83
C VAL A 513 49.81 26.47 -7.58
N LYS A 514 51.13 26.63 -7.76
CA LYS A 514 52.07 26.89 -6.65
C LYS A 514 52.09 28.41 -6.39
N GLY A 515 52.03 28.81 -5.12
CA GLY A 515 51.84 30.21 -4.70
C GLY A 515 52.82 31.19 -5.35
N GLY A 516 52.28 32.35 -5.75
CA GLY A 516 52.94 33.41 -6.54
C GLY A 516 51.90 34.24 -7.33
N ASP A 517 52.32 34.89 -8.42
CA ASP A 517 51.52 35.80 -9.28
C ASP A 517 50.23 35.20 -9.88
N LYS A 518 50.10 33.88 -9.90
CA LYS A 518 48.95 33.17 -10.47
C LYS A 518 47.77 33.03 -9.50
N ASN A 519 47.99 33.17 -8.19
CA ASN A 519 46.92 33.07 -7.17
C ASN A 519 45.90 34.21 -7.27
N PRO A 520 46.30 35.50 -7.42
CA PRO A 520 45.36 36.58 -7.64
C PRO A 520 44.52 36.38 -8.91
N GLN A 521 45.13 35.91 -10.00
CA GLN A 521 44.43 35.62 -11.25
C GLN A 521 43.40 34.49 -11.10
N LEU A 522 43.75 33.43 -10.35
CA LEU A 522 42.85 32.34 -10.05
C LEU A 522 41.65 32.80 -9.20
N ASN A 523 41.91 33.60 -8.16
CA ASN A 523 40.87 34.12 -7.26
C ASN A 523 39.92 35.07 -7.99
N GLU A 524 40.45 35.93 -8.85
CA GLU A 524 39.63 36.83 -9.67
C GLU A 524 38.78 36.04 -10.69
N ARG A 525 39.34 34.99 -11.30
CA ARG A 525 38.57 34.09 -12.17
C ARG A 525 37.47 33.38 -11.41
N LYS A 526 37.77 32.85 -10.21
CA LYS A 526 36.79 32.22 -9.32
C LYS A 526 35.65 33.19 -8.97
N ARG A 527 35.96 34.43 -8.57
CA ARG A 527 34.98 35.47 -8.24
C ARG A 527 34.04 35.75 -9.42
N LYS A 528 34.59 36.00 -10.62
CA LYS A 528 33.80 36.23 -11.84
C LYS A 528 32.84 35.09 -12.16
N ILE A 529 33.29 33.85 -12.01
CA ILE A 529 32.45 32.67 -12.24
C ILE A 529 31.36 32.57 -11.18
N GLN A 530 31.68 32.79 -9.90
CA GLN A 530 30.70 32.78 -8.82
C GLN A 530 29.60 33.84 -9.04
N GLU A 531 29.98 35.06 -9.42
CA GLU A 531 29.06 36.14 -9.76
C GLU A 531 28.17 35.77 -10.94
N ALA A 532 28.75 35.27 -12.04
CA ALA A 532 27.98 34.88 -13.22
C ALA A 532 27.03 33.70 -12.95
N LEU A 533 27.43 32.72 -12.14
CA LEU A 533 26.57 31.60 -11.73
C LEU A 533 25.42 32.07 -10.83
N TRP A 534 25.68 33.04 -9.96
CA TRP A 534 24.64 33.65 -9.14
C TRP A 534 23.65 34.46 -10.00
N GLU A 535 24.14 35.36 -10.84
CA GLU A 535 23.31 36.25 -11.66
C GLU A 535 22.45 35.50 -12.68
N LYS A 536 23.02 34.48 -13.34
CA LYS A 536 22.33 33.79 -14.45
C LYS A 536 21.56 32.56 -14.03
N LEU A 537 22.00 31.85 -12.98
CA LEU A 537 21.43 30.55 -12.58
C LEU A 537 20.94 30.53 -11.13
N SER A 538 21.13 31.62 -10.36
CA SER A 538 20.86 31.67 -8.92
C SER A 538 21.54 30.51 -8.17
N LEU A 539 22.80 30.22 -8.54
CA LEU A 539 23.62 29.16 -7.95
C LEU A 539 24.72 29.78 -7.10
N ARG A 540 24.70 29.50 -5.80
CA ARG A 540 25.74 29.89 -4.86
C ARG A 540 26.74 28.75 -4.72
N VAL A 541 27.92 28.88 -5.31
CA VAL A 541 28.95 27.82 -5.32
C VAL A 541 30.20 28.23 -4.57
N ASP A 542 30.89 27.26 -3.97
CA ASP A 542 32.25 27.42 -3.46
C ASP A 542 32.42 28.44 -2.32
N PHE A 543 31.33 28.72 -1.58
CA PHE A 543 31.33 29.54 -0.36
C PHE A 543 31.34 28.66 0.89
N PRO A 544 32.12 29.00 1.94
CA PRO A 544 32.02 28.31 3.23
C PRO A 544 30.65 28.56 3.87
N LYS A 545 30.05 27.54 4.49
CA LYS A 545 28.82 27.71 5.26
C LYS A 545 29.12 28.37 6.62
N PRO A 546 28.20 29.20 7.16
CA PRO A 546 28.35 29.77 8.50
C PRO A 546 28.61 28.67 9.55
N GLY A 547 29.63 28.83 10.39
CA GLY A 547 30.05 27.82 11.36
C GLY A 547 31.16 26.86 10.89
N GLY A 548 31.70 27.05 9.68
CA GLY A 548 32.95 26.41 9.22
C GLY A 548 32.84 24.95 8.77
N ALA A 549 31.64 24.36 8.79
CA ALA A 549 31.40 22.98 8.35
C ALA A 549 30.77 22.94 6.94
N GLY A 550 31.56 22.50 5.96
CA GLY A 550 31.11 22.30 4.58
C GLY A 550 31.12 23.57 3.72
N SER A 551 30.75 23.41 2.44
CA SER A 551 30.63 24.50 1.47
C SER A 551 29.19 24.58 0.95
N SER A 552 28.91 25.62 0.16
CA SER A 552 27.65 25.74 -0.58
C SER A 552 27.52 24.73 -1.73
N ASN A 553 28.54 23.92 -2.00
CA ASN A 553 28.45 22.82 -2.96
C ASN A 553 27.81 21.60 -2.28
N ASP A 554 26.49 21.55 -2.31
CA ASP A 554 25.71 20.39 -1.88
C ASP A 554 24.98 19.73 -3.06
N GLY A 555 24.31 18.61 -2.78
CA GLY A 555 23.60 17.83 -3.80
C GLY A 555 22.57 18.65 -4.57
N ASN A 556 21.87 19.59 -3.92
CA ASN A 556 20.88 20.45 -4.55
C ASN A 556 21.54 21.42 -5.54
N THR A 557 22.63 22.07 -5.12
CA THR A 557 23.41 22.95 -6.00
C THR A 557 23.96 22.18 -7.21
N ALA A 558 24.49 20.96 -7.02
CA ALA A 558 24.99 20.13 -8.10
C ALA A 558 23.89 19.70 -9.09
N ARG A 559 22.76 19.19 -8.59
CA ARG A 559 21.62 18.79 -9.44
C ARG A 559 21.07 19.95 -10.26
N ARG A 560 20.94 21.15 -9.66
CA ARG A 560 20.51 22.35 -10.38
C ARG A 560 21.54 22.78 -11.42
N ALA A 561 22.84 22.70 -11.15
CA ALA A 561 23.88 23.07 -12.11
C ALA A 561 23.88 22.20 -13.37
N PHE A 562 23.68 20.89 -13.20
CA PHE A 562 23.68 19.92 -14.29
C PHE A 562 22.31 19.67 -14.92
N SER A 563 21.24 20.34 -14.46
CA SER A 563 19.90 20.18 -15.02
C SER A 563 19.89 20.52 -16.51
N ILE A 564 19.07 19.80 -17.29
CA ILE A 564 19.03 19.93 -18.77
C ILE A 564 18.87 21.38 -19.22
N GLU A 565 18.03 22.14 -18.51
CA GLU A 565 17.76 23.56 -18.78
C GLU A 565 18.99 24.46 -18.56
N ASN A 566 19.86 24.10 -17.61
CA ASN A 566 20.99 24.93 -17.21
C ASN A 566 22.31 24.56 -17.90
N GLN A 567 22.43 23.36 -18.48
CA GLN A 567 23.71 22.82 -19.00
C GLN A 567 24.44 23.75 -19.97
N VAL A 568 23.70 24.38 -20.90
CA VAL A 568 24.28 25.28 -21.91
C VAL A 568 24.90 26.50 -21.24
N VAL A 569 24.08 27.21 -20.45
CA VAL A 569 24.50 28.41 -19.73
C VAL A 569 25.60 28.10 -18.72
N PHE A 570 25.52 26.96 -18.04
CA PHE A 570 26.54 26.48 -17.10
C PHE A 570 27.89 26.26 -17.79
N ALA A 571 27.93 25.54 -18.91
CA ALA A 571 29.15 25.32 -19.69
C ALA A 571 29.75 26.63 -20.21
N GLU A 572 28.90 27.55 -20.70
CA GLU A 572 29.32 28.87 -21.18
C GLU A 572 29.96 29.72 -20.08
N ILE A 573 29.34 29.81 -18.90
CA ILE A 573 29.88 30.55 -17.75
C ILE A 573 31.23 29.97 -17.33
N LEU A 574 31.31 28.64 -17.25
CA LEU A 574 32.54 27.96 -16.89
C LEU A 574 33.62 28.06 -18.00
N GLY A 575 33.24 28.36 -19.23
CA GLY A 575 34.14 28.30 -20.37
C GLY A 575 34.73 26.91 -20.56
N ILE A 576 33.92 25.86 -20.38
CA ILE A 576 34.29 24.47 -20.64
C ILE A 576 33.39 23.90 -21.74
N GLU A 577 33.79 22.75 -22.28
CA GLU A 577 33.06 22.13 -23.38
C GLU A 577 31.66 21.62 -22.95
N LEU A 578 30.63 21.95 -23.72
CA LEU A 578 29.25 21.55 -23.42
C LEU A 578 29.07 20.03 -23.35
N TRP A 579 29.74 19.28 -24.24
CA TRP A 579 29.66 17.81 -24.26
C TRP A 579 30.13 17.20 -22.93
N LEU A 580 31.12 17.82 -22.27
CA LEU A 580 31.63 17.32 -20.99
C LEU A 580 30.54 17.41 -19.92
N VAL A 581 29.85 18.55 -19.85
CA VAL A 581 28.76 18.75 -18.89
C VAL A 581 27.60 17.79 -19.17
N GLN A 582 27.22 17.61 -20.44
CA GLN A 582 26.13 16.72 -20.86
C GLN A 582 26.42 15.25 -20.54
N ASP A 583 27.61 14.76 -20.89
CA ASP A 583 27.97 13.36 -20.68
C ASP A 583 28.18 13.03 -19.19
N LEU A 584 28.72 13.97 -18.40
CA LEU A 584 28.79 13.85 -16.95
C LEU A 584 27.39 13.79 -16.33
N HIS A 585 26.45 14.62 -16.79
CA HIS A 585 25.06 14.56 -16.32
C HIS A 585 24.41 13.21 -16.63
N VAL A 586 24.63 12.64 -17.82
CA VAL A 586 24.13 11.29 -18.18
C VAL A 586 24.65 10.25 -17.21
N ILE A 587 25.95 10.26 -16.90
CA ILE A 587 26.56 9.34 -15.93
C ILE A 587 25.92 9.50 -14.55
N LEU A 588 25.80 10.74 -14.07
CA LEU A 588 25.20 11.05 -12.77
C LEU A 588 23.75 10.56 -12.69
N CYS A 589 22.96 10.73 -13.75
CA CYS A 589 21.60 10.20 -13.83
C CYS A 589 21.55 8.67 -13.75
N VAL A 590 22.47 7.98 -14.44
CA VAL A 590 22.49 6.51 -14.46
C VAL A 590 22.90 5.93 -13.11
N ILE A 591 23.96 6.44 -12.49
CA ILE A 591 24.42 5.93 -11.18
C ILE A 591 23.45 6.26 -10.04
N SER A 592 22.67 7.34 -10.15
CA SER A 592 21.61 7.68 -9.20
C SER A 592 20.29 6.93 -9.46
N SER A 593 20.18 6.20 -10.57
CA SER A 593 18.97 5.44 -10.88
C SER A 593 18.87 4.17 -10.03
N SER A 594 17.65 3.85 -9.60
CA SER A 594 17.30 2.56 -8.98
C SER A 594 17.01 1.47 -10.03
N LEU A 595 17.21 1.76 -11.33
CA LEU A 595 16.99 0.82 -12.42
C LEU A 595 18.27 0.04 -12.75
N PRO A 596 18.16 -1.24 -13.17
CA PRO A 596 19.32 -2.03 -13.57
C PRO A 596 20.07 -1.39 -14.75
N VAL A 597 21.39 -1.32 -14.63
CA VAL A 597 22.29 -0.68 -15.60
C VAL A 597 23.04 -1.76 -16.38
N ASP A 598 23.13 -1.62 -17.70
CA ASP A 598 23.97 -2.48 -18.52
C ASP A 598 25.44 -2.06 -18.34
N SER A 599 26.19 -2.86 -17.56
CA SER A 599 27.59 -2.59 -17.24
C SER A 599 28.47 -2.38 -18.47
N LYS A 600 28.27 -3.15 -19.55
CA LYS A 600 29.08 -3.06 -20.77
C LYS A 600 28.80 -1.77 -21.50
N LYS A 601 27.52 -1.44 -21.73
CA LYS A 601 27.14 -0.17 -22.36
C LYS A 601 27.63 1.03 -21.57
N PHE A 602 27.57 0.96 -20.23
CA PHE A 602 28.10 2.00 -19.36
C PHE A 602 29.62 2.17 -19.55
N GLY A 603 30.38 1.07 -19.59
CA GLY A 603 31.82 1.09 -19.88
C GLY A 603 32.13 1.66 -21.27
N GLU A 604 31.38 1.25 -22.29
CA GLU A 604 31.49 1.76 -23.67
C GLU A 604 31.15 3.25 -23.79
N PHE A 605 30.29 3.77 -22.91
CA PHE A 605 30.01 5.21 -22.80
C PHE A 605 31.16 5.97 -22.09
N CYS A 606 31.68 5.43 -21.00
CA CYS A 606 32.70 6.10 -20.18
C CYS A 606 34.09 6.17 -20.81
N ARG A 607 34.54 5.12 -21.53
CA ARG A 607 35.91 5.08 -22.09
C ARG A 607 36.18 6.16 -23.15
N PRO A 608 35.30 6.38 -24.15
CA PRO A 608 35.48 7.47 -25.11
C PRO A 608 35.42 8.85 -24.44
N LEU A 609 34.57 9.00 -23.42
CA LEU A 609 34.49 10.23 -22.64
C LEU A 609 35.82 10.54 -21.94
N ALA A 610 36.43 9.54 -21.30
CA ALA A 610 37.73 9.69 -20.65
C ALA A 610 38.83 10.08 -21.66
N ASP A 611 38.88 9.42 -22.82
CA ASP A 611 39.84 9.74 -23.90
C ASP A 611 39.66 11.16 -24.43
N ARG A 612 38.42 11.58 -24.69
CA ARG A 612 38.11 12.94 -25.15
C ARG A 612 38.48 13.98 -24.10
N TYR A 613 38.21 13.71 -22.83
CA TYR A 613 38.60 14.59 -21.71
C TYR A 613 40.11 14.78 -21.62
N VAL A 614 40.89 13.69 -21.63
CA VAL A 614 42.36 13.76 -21.54
C VAL A 614 42.96 14.54 -22.72
N LYS A 615 42.38 14.41 -23.92
CA LYS A 615 42.79 15.19 -25.10
C LYS A 615 42.44 16.68 -25.00
N ALA A 616 41.26 17.02 -24.48
CA ALA A 616 40.81 18.40 -24.36
C ALA A 616 41.50 19.17 -23.21
N TYR A 617 41.78 18.49 -22.09
CA TYR A 617 42.30 19.09 -20.87
C TYR A 617 43.54 18.35 -20.33
N PRO A 618 44.62 18.16 -21.12
CA PRO A 618 45.77 17.34 -20.73
C PRO A 618 46.52 17.87 -19.49
N TRP A 619 46.36 19.15 -19.19
CA TRP A 619 47.00 19.87 -18.09
C TRP A 619 46.28 19.73 -16.74
N PHE A 620 45.07 19.15 -16.71
CA PHE A 620 44.30 18.93 -15.50
C PHE A 620 44.07 17.44 -15.28
N TYR A 621 44.50 16.91 -14.14
CA TYR A 621 44.23 15.52 -13.79
C TYR A 621 42.80 15.36 -13.29
N MET A 622 42.12 14.30 -13.75
CA MET A 622 40.79 13.96 -13.25
C MET A 622 40.81 13.71 -11.72
N PRO A 623 39.76 14.02 -10.96
CA PRO A 623 39.69 13.64 -9.55
C PRO A 623 39.53 12.13 -9.36
N ALA A 624 39.85 11.62 -8.16
CA ALA A 624 39.75 10.20 -7.82
C ALA A 624 38.32 9.63 -8.04
N THR A 625 37.27 10.39 -7.73
CA THR A 625 35.87 9.99 -7.98
C THR A 625 35.57 9.88 -9.48
N LEU A 626 36.02 10.84 -10.28
CA LEU A 626 35.82 10.80 -11.73
C LEU A 626 36.57 9.62 -12.36
N HIS A 627 37.82 9.40 -11.94
CA HIS A 627 38.60 8.23 -12.35
C HIS A 627 37.90 6.91 -11.96
N LYS A 628 37.44 6.79 -10.70
CA LYS A 628 36.71 5.61 -10.22
C LYS A 628 35.49 5.31 -11.09
N ILE A 629 34.70 6.31 -11.44
CA ILE A 629 33.49 6.12 -12.24
C ILE A 629 33.83 5.82 -13.70
N LEU A 630 34.71 6.59 -14.34
CA LEU A 630 35.00 6.43 -15.76
C LEU A 630 35.80 5.17 -16.09
N ILE A 631 36.73 4.77 -15.21
CA ILE A 631 37.65 3.66 -15.45
C ILE A 631 37.17 2.36 -14.81
N HIS A 632 36.59 2.42 -13.61
CA HIS A 632 36.17 1.25 -12.85
C HIS A 632 34.64 1.05 -12.81
N GLY A 633 33.85 1.98 -13.34
CA GLY A 633 32.38 1.94 -13.25
C GLY A 633 31.78 0.66 -13.83
N GLU A 634 32.26 0.19 -15.00
CA GLU A 634 31.84 -1.08 -15.59
C GLU A 634 32.04 -2.26 -14.62
N GLN A 635 33.23 -2.36 -14.02
CA GLN A 635 33.59 -3.43 -13.10
C GLN A 635 32.74 -3.37 -11.83
N ILE A 636 32.54 -2.17 -11.28
CA ILE A 636 31.72 -1.96 -10.08
C ILE A 636 30.27 -2.35 -10.35
N ILE A 637 29.68 -1.87 -11.46
CA ILE A 637 28.28 -2.18 -11.82
C ILE A 637 28.12 -3.68 -12.07
N SER A 638 29.08 -4.32 -12.75
CA SER A 638 29.01 -5.77 -13.03
C SER A 638 29.03 -6.65 -11.78
N ARG A 639 29.62 -6.17 -10.68
CA ARG A 639 29.71 -6.90 -9.40
C ARG A 639 28.68 -6.45 -8.37
N SER A 640 27.95 -5.38 -8.64
CA SER A 640 26.96 -4.85 -7.71
C SER A 640 25.77 -5.80 -7.61
N ALA A 641 25.32 -6.08 -6.39
CA ALA A 641 24.16 -6.93 -6.15
C ALA A 641 22.84 -6.28 -6.61
N LEU A 642 22.79 -4.94 -6.58
CA LEU A 642 21.62 -4.14 -6.91
C LEU A 642 22.03 -2.87 -7.68
N PRO A 643 21.09 -2.17 -8.33
CA PRO A 643 21.34 -0.88 -8.96
C PRO A 643 21.98 0.13 -8.00
N MET A 644 22.94 0.92 -8.50
CA MET A 644 23.75 1.82 -7.67
C MET A 644 22.92 2.87 -6.91
N GLY A 645 21.83 3.38 -7.49
CA GLY A 645 20.93 4.31 -6.82
C GLY A 645 20.22 3.70 -5.61
N MET A 646 20.10 2.37 -5.53
CA MET A 646 19.56 1.69 -4.34
C MET A 646 20.61 1.55 -3.23
N LEU A 647 21.90 1.55 -3.57
CA LEU A 647 23.03 1.30 -2.66
C LEU A 647 23.70 2.60 -2.19
N SER A 648 23.07 3.74 -2.42
CA SER A 648 23.57 5.07 -2.08
C SER A 648 23.60 5.32 -0.56
N GLU A 649 24.45 6.26 -0.16
CA GLU A 649 24.71 6.71 1.20
C GLU A 649 23.72 7.77 1.72
N GLN A 650 22.93 8.35 0.82
CA GLN A 650 22.10 9.53 1.06
C GLN A 650 21.12 9.40 2.23
N ALA A 651 20.47 8.24 2.38
CA ALA A 651 19.52 8.04 3.48
C ALA A 651 20.20 8.16 4.86
N GLY A 652 21.46 7.73 4.97
CA GLY A 652 22.26 7.86 6.18
C GLY A 652 22.58 9.32 6.49
N GLU A 653 23.07 10.05 5.50
CA GLU A 653 23.44 11.47 5.65
C GLU A 653 22.22 12.35 5.97
N SER A 654 21.10 12.14 5.28
CA SER A 654 19.84 12.86 5.57
C SER A 654 19.32 12.55 6.97
N ARG A 655 19.50 11.31 7.46
CA ARG A 655 19.08 10.92 8.81
C ARG A 655 19.85 11.69 9.90
N ASN A 656 21.10 12.09 9.65
CA ASN A 656 21.87 12.89 10.60
C ASN A 656 21.24 14.26 10.92
N LYS A 657 20.49 14.84 9.97
CA LYS A 657 19.66 16.04 10.23
C LYS A 657 18.54 15.71 11.23
N LEU A 658 17.90 14.55 11.09
CA LEU A 658 16.80 14.14 11.96
C LEU A 658 17.28 13.81 13.38
N TYR A 659 18.44 13.16 13.53
CA TYR A 659 18.99 12.92 14.87
C TYR A 659 19.20 14.22 15.65
N ARG A 660 19.68 15.29 14.99
CA ARG A 660 19.82 16.62 15.61
C ARG A 660 18.47 17.16 16.08
N GLN A 661 17.49 17.18 15.18
CA GLN A 661 16.15 17.69 15.49
C GLN A 661 15.43 16.86 16.55
N ASP A 662 15.51 15.53 16.46
CA ASP A 662 14.84 14.62 17.39
C ASP A 662 15.42 14.74 18.80
N ARG A 663 16.74 14.93 18.93
CA ARG A 663 17.39 15.24 20.23
C ARG A 663 16.81 16.50 20.86
N GLU A 664 16.58 17.54 20.05
CA GLU A 664 16.17 18.86 20.51
C GLU A 664 14.67 18.98 20.77
N MET A 665 13.83 18.37 19.93
CA MET A 665 12.38 18.62 19.87
C MET A 665 11.52 17.41 20.26
N HIS A 666 12.05 16.19 20.16
CA HIS A 666 11.25 14.97 20.32
C HIS A 666 11.73 14.02 21.43
N ALA A 667 12.86 14.33 22.06
CA ALA A 667 13.46 13.52 23.09
C ALA A 667 13.41 14.22 24.46
N ARG A 668 13.25 13.42 25.52
CA ARG A 668 13.34 13.92 26.89
C ARG A 668 14.74 14.47 27.15
N LYS A 669 14.82 15.60 27.86
CA LYS A 669 16.08 16.24 28.28
C LYS A 669 16.38 16.02 29.77
N THR A 670 15.75 15.00 30.37
CA THR A 670 15.91 14.67 31.80
C THR A 670 17.27 14.00 32.08
N SER A 671 17.78 13.21 31.14
CA SER A 671 19.13 12.65 31.15
C SER A 671 19.59 12.35 29.73
N ARG A 672 20.91 12.27 29.53
CA ARG A 672 21.52 11.87 28.24
C ARG A 672 21.06 10.48 27.79
N LYS A 673 20.98 9.53 28.74
CA LYS A 673 20.47 8.18 28.52
C LYS A 673 19.04 8.16 27.98
N GLU A 674 18.11 8.87 28.63
CA GLU A 674 16.71 8.92 28.18
C GLU A 674 16.56 9.69 26.85
N ASN A 675 17.38 10.73 26.65
CA ASN A 675 17.42 11.47 25.40
C ASN A 675 17.83 10.55 24.24
N LEU A 676 18.93 9.82 24.42
CA LEU A 676 19.45 8.91 23.40
C LEU A 676 18.50 7.74 23.13
N LEU A 677 17.87 7.20 24.17
CA LEU A 677 16.80 6.20 24.04
C LEU A 677 15.62 6.70 23.21
N ASP A 678 15.15 7.92 23.46
CA ASP A 678 14.03 8.50 22.72
C ASP A 678 14.38 8.74 21.24
N VAL A 679 15.59 9.22 20.97
CA VAL A 679 16.11 9.42 19.60
C VAL A 679 16.22 8.09 18.86
N PHE A 680 16.81 7.09 19.49
CA PHE A 680 16.97 5.76 18.90
C PHE A 680 15.61 5.11 18.63
N ASN A 681 14.69 5.16 19.59
CA ASN A 681 13.33 4.65 19.44
C ASN A 681 12.56 5.36 18.34
N ARG A 682 12.66 6.70 18.25
CA ARG A 682 12.00 7.47 17.19
C ARG A 682 12.57 7.15 15.82
N ALA A 683 13.88 6.93 15.71
CA ALA A 683 14.52 6.49 14.49
C ALA A 683 14.06 5.06 14.11
N MET A 684 13.89 4.14 15.06
CA MET A 684 13.28 2.82 14.82
C MET A 684 11.83 2.92 14.34
N ASP A 685 11.01 3.71 15.05
CA ASP A 685 9.59 3.91 14.71
C ASP A 685 9.44 4.52 13.31
N SER A 686 10.27 5.51 12.98
CA SER A 686 10.26 6.19 11.68
C SER A 686 11.01 5.47 10.57
N SER A 687 11.67 4.34 10.86
CA SER A 687 12.25 3.44 9.85
C SER A 687 11.49 2.14 9.70
N ASP A 688 10.35 1.98 10.36
CA ASP A 688 9.54 0.77 10.26
C ASP A 688 8.96 0.60 8.84
N PRO A 689 9.27 -0.48 8.09
CA PRO A 689 8.81 -0.68 6.73
C PRO A 689 7.29 -0.68 6.63
N PHE A 690 6.60 -1.31 7.59
CA PHE A 690 5.14 -1.40 7.56
C PHE A 690 4.51 -0.01 7.72
N ILE A 691 4.89 0.76 8.74
CA ILE A 691 4.39 2.12 8.94
C ILE A 691 4.81 3.04 7.79
N SER A 692 6.03 2.88 7.30
CA SER A 692 6.52 3.68 6.18
C SER A 692 5.67 3.41 4.94
N GLU A 693 5.32 2.16 4.63
CA GLU A 693 4.52 1.85 3.44
C GLU A 693 3.12 2.51 3.42
N LEU A 694 2.49 2.70 4.58
CA LEU A 694 1.12 3.24 4.69
C LEU A 694 0.93 4.61 4.02
N SER A 695 1.93 5.48 4.07
CA SER A 695 1.89 6.82 3.46
C SER A 695 2.80 6.97 2.24
N MET A 696 3.32 5.86 1.70
CA MET A 696 4.19 5.88 0.51
C MET A 696 3.50 6.51 -0.69
N SER A 697 2.25 6.16 -0.98
CA SER A 697 1.53 6.70 -2.15
C SER A 697 1.43 8.23 -2.08
N GLN A 698 1.07 8.78 -0.92
CA GLN A 698 0.96 10.23 -0.72
C GLN A 698 2.33 10.92 -0.86
N ARG A 699 3.40 10.32 -0.33
CA ARG A 699 4.77 10.86 -0.51
C ARG A 699 5.22 10.81 -1.97
N ARG A 700 4.89 9.74 -2.70
CA ARG A 700 5.21 9.59 -4.13
C ARG A 700 4.45 10.57 -5.01
N GLU A 701 3.21 10.93 -4.65
CA GLU A 701 2.43 11.95 -5.36
C GLU A 701 3.01 13.35 -5.16
N LYS A 702 3.57 13.64 -3.98
CA LYS A 702 4.24 14.91 -3.70
C LYS A 702 5.59 15.02 -4.41
N SER A 703 6.33 13.91 -4.51
CA SER A 703 7.66 13.92 -5.13
C SER A 703 7.59 14.21 -6.64
N LYS A 704 8.17 15.32 -7.10
CA LYS A 704 8.29 15.55 -8.55
C LYS A 704 9.30 14.57 -9.14
N LYS A 705 8.98 14.07 -10.33
CA LYS A 705 9.82 13.11 -11.04
C LYS A 705 10.33 13.73 -12.32
N LEU A 706 11.66 13.83 -12.43
CA LEU A 706 12.31 14.38 -13.62
C LEU A 706 12.56 13.28 -14.64
N PRO A 707 12.31 13.54 -15.94
CA PRO A 707 12.58 12.57 -16.99
C PRO A 707 14.08 12.32 -17.13
N LEU A 708 14.46 11.06 -17.32
CA LEU A 708 15.85 10.70 -17.63
C LEU A 708 16.24 11.15 -19.05
N PRO A 709 17.47 11.65 -19.27
CA PRO A 709 18.00 11.89 -20.61
C PRO A 709 17.94 10.63 -21.49
N SER A 710 17.68 10.77 -22.79
CA SER A 710 17.60 9.62 -23.71
C SER A 710 18.88 8.78 -23.72
N ALA A 711 20.04 9.42 -23.62
CA ALA A 711 21.33 8.74 -23.50
C ALA A 711 21.42 7.92 -22.20
N ALA A 712 20.89 8.42 -21.07
CA ALA A 712 20.86 7.66 -19.82
C ALA A 712 19.94 6.43 -19.94
N ILE A 713 18.77 6.58 -20.58
CA ILE A 713 17.85 5.47 -20.82
C ILE A 713 18.51 4.36 -21.66
N ALA A 714 19.34 4.71 -22.65
CA ALA A 714 20.03 3.75 -23.50
C ALA A 714 21.05 2.87 -22.74
N LEU A 715 21.52 3.34 -21.57
CA LEU A 715 22.45 2.62 -20.69
C LEU A 715 21.74 1.71 -19.68
N LEU A 716 20.43 1.82 -19.54
CA LEU A 716 19.63 0.96 -18.66
C LEU A 716 19.30 -0.36 -19.36
N GLN A 717 19.13 -1.42 -18.56
CA GLN A 717 18.61 -2.69 -19.06
C GLN A 717 17.12 -2.53 -19.42
N ALA A 718 16.67 -3.24 -20.46
CA ALA A 718 15.25 -3.32 -20.77
C ALA A 718 14.54 -4.05 -19.61
N PRO A 719 13.34 -3.62 -19.19
CA PRO A 719 12.61 -4.34 -18.16
C PRO A 719 12.26 -5.75 -18.65
N ASP A 720 12.51 -6.76 -17.81
CA ASP A 720 12.20 -8.17 -18.09
C ASP A 720 10.68 -8.46 -18.13
N ASP A 721 9.85 -7.54 -17.64
CA ASP A 721 8.39 -7.67 -17.56
C ASP A 721 7.71 -6.38 -18.08
N PRO A 722 6.80 -6.46 -19.09
CA PRO A 722 6.06 -5.30 -19.61
C PRO A 722 4.96 -4.77 -18.65
N ASN A 723 5.02 -5.08 -17.35
CA ASN A 723 4.05 -4.60 -16.38
C ASN A 723 4.08 -3.05 -16.26
N PRO A 724 2.96 -2.33 -16.50
CA PRO A 724 2.90 -0.86 -16.50
C PRO A 724 3.24 -0.18 -15.16
N GLU A 725 3.37 -0.92 -14.07
CA GLU A 725 3.56 -0.39 -12.71
C GLU A 725 5.03 -0.29 -12.26
N LEU A 726 6.01 -0.63 -13.12
CA LEU A 726 7.41 -0.33 -12.86
C LEU A 726 7.59 1.18 -12.58
N PRO A 727 8.35 1.59 -11.54
CA PRO A 727 8.58 3.01 -11.30
C PRO A 727 9.19 3.61 -12.57
N ALA A 728 8.44 4.53 -13.16
CA ALA A 728 8.76 5.18 -14.43
C ALA A 728 10.23 5.64 -14.47
N ARG A 729 10.82 5.61 -15.67
CA ARG A 729 12.18 6.05 -16.05
C ARG A 729 12.49 7.49 -15.62
N GLN A 730 12.59 7.72 -14.32
CA GLN A 730 12.55 9.04 -13.71
C GLN A 730 13.48 9.07 -12.49
N LEU A 731 14.15 10.21 -12.30
CA LEU A 731 14.88 10.52 -11.08
C LEU A 731 13.94 11.25 -10.12
N TYR A 732 14.06 10.96 -8.83
CA TYR A 732 13.38 11.75 -7.78
C TYR A 732 13.97 13.16 -7.77
N SER A 733 13.13 14.20 -7.82
CA SER A 733 13.56 15.56 -7.48
C SER A 733 13.57 15.70 -5.97
N GLU A 734 14.67 16.18 -5.41
CA GLU A 734 14.88 16.21 -3.95
C GLU A 734 14.43 17.50 -3.26
N GLU A 735 13.81 18.44 -3.98
CA GLU A 735 13.10 19.55 -3.33
C GLU A 735 12.12 19.04 -2.27
N ASP A 736 11.62 17.80 -2.41
CA ASP A 736 10.60 17.21 -1.54
C ASP A 736 11.16 16.44 -0.33
N ASP A 737 12.37 15.88 -0.37
CA ASP A 737 12.94 15.13 0.79
C ASP A 737 13.49 16.08 1.87
N ASP A 738 13.98 17.25 1.47
CA ASP A 738 14.27 18.36 2.40
C ASP A 738 12.97 19.06 2.87
N SER A 739 11.87 18.98 2.10
CA SER A 739 10.56 19.53 2.52
C SER A 739 9.95 18.81 3.74
N GLU A 740 10.31 17.53 3.96
CA GLU A 740 9.96 16.79 5.20
C GLU A 740 10.72 17.31 6.44
N ILE A 741 11.71 18.18 6.27
CA ILE A 741 12.60 18.69 7.32
C ILE A 741 12.33 20.19 7.60
N GLU A 742 11.83 20.95 6.62
CA GLU A 742 11.69 22.41 6.70
C GLU A 742 10.38 22.92 7.35
N SER A 743 9.42 22.06 7.67
CA SER A 743 8.05 22.49 8.07
C SER A 743 7.90 23.13 9.46
N PHE A 744 8.99 23.55 10.13
CA PHE A 744 8.93 24.12 11.49
C PHE A 744 9.90 25.28 11.77
N LYS A 745 10.35 26.02 10.75
CA LYS A 745 10.90 27.35 11.02
C LYS A 745 9.73 28.30 11.31
N GLU A 746 9.48 28.57 12.59
CA GLU A 746 8.67 29.71 13.01
C GLU A 746 9.17 30.96 12.28
N VAL A 747 8.22 31.65 11.64
CA VAL A 747 8.42 32.96 11.03
C VAL A 747 8.52 33.96 12.17
N ASP A 748 9.70 34.13 12.73
CA ASP A 748 10.02 35.37 13.44
C ASP A 748 10.48 36.39 12.40
N GLY A 749 9.57 37.32 12.11
CA GLY A 749 9.85 38.48 11.30
C GLY A 749 10.82 39.41 12.03
N ALA A 750 11.99 39.59 11.45
CA ALA A 750 12.76 40.83 11.53
C ALA A 750 13.51 40.97 10.20
N LEU A 751 12.88 41.65 9.25
CA LEU A 751 13.60 42.41 8.24
C LEU A 751 14.30 43.52 9.00
N ASP A 752 15.62 43.44 9.15
CA ASP A 752 16.46 44.62 9.39
C ASP A 752 17.86 44.36 8.84
N ASP A 753 18.21 45.21 7.86
CA ASP A 753 19.51 45.72 7.44
C ASP A 753 20.72 44.78 7.28
N VAL A 754 21.03 44.54 6.00
CA VAL A 754 22.33 44.04 5.52
C VAL A 754 23.37 45.16 5.67
N GLU A 755 24.07 45.20 6.80
CA GLU A 755 25.35 45.91 6.88
C GLU A 755 26.49 45.02 6.37
N LEU A 756 27.13 45.48 5.30
CA LEU A 756 28.36 44.94 4.74
C LEU A 756 29.50 45.15 5.75
N VAL A 757 29.85 44.11 6.51
CA VAL A 757 31.06 44.13 7.34
C VAL A 757 32.28 43.92 6.44
N THR A 758 32.99 44.99 6.17
CA THR A 758 34.37 44.97 5.67
C THR A 758 35.28 44.48 6.78
N GLU A 759 35.91 43.30 6.62
CA GLU A 759 36.99 42.86 7.50
C GLU A 759 38.22 43.75 7.28
N GLN A 760 38.60 44.47 8.33
CA GLN A 760 39.91 45.08 8.47
C GLN A 760 40.93 43.98 8.76
N ILE A 761 41.95 43.93 7.92
CA ILE A 761 43.16 43.15 8.12
C ILE A 761 43.99 43.88 9.17
N GLU A 762 44.10 43.32 10.38
CA GLU A 762 45.23 43.62 11.26
C GLU A 762 46.41 42.75 10.80
N ALA A 763 47.39 43.44 10.23
CA ALA A 763 48.70 42.91 9.90
C ALA A 763 49.55 42.88 11.17
N ASP A 764 50.14 41.73 11.48
CA ASP A 764 51.39 41.71 12.22
C ASP A 764 52.51 42.12 11.24
N GLU A 765 52.87 43.40 11.36
CA GLU A 765 53.99 44.21 10.81
C GLU A 765 54.11 44.41 9.28
#